data_AF-A0A969TXF1-F1
#
_entry.id   AF-A0A969TXF1-F1
#
_cell.length_a   1.000
_cell.length_b   1.000
_cell.length_c   1.000
_cell.angle_alpha   90.00
_cell.angle_beta   90.00
_cell.angle_gamma   90.00
#
_symmetry.space_group_name_H-M   'P 1'
#
loop_
_entity.id
_entity.type
_entity.pdbx_description
1 polymer ?
#
loop_
_entity_poly.entity_id
_entity_poly.type
_entity_poly.pdbx_seq_one_letter_code
_entity_poly.pdbx_strand_id
1 'polypeptide(L)'
;EHVLLLTMHHIIADGWSLGILVRELSVLYKAFDAQKSFSLPPLPIQYADFALWQHQYLKGEVLETHLNYWKQQLAGVPTLLELPTDYPRPELQTFRGCSHSFALRGLTEKLKTLSQQSEASLFMILLAALGILLSRYSRQKDLVIGTAIANRNRREIEPLIGFFANTLALHLNLRENPSFRDFLGQVRQVTLDAYAHQDLPFDRLVEELQPERSLSHTPLFQVMFALQNAPLGKLNLPNLTLKPIETKSVTAKFDLTLSLRETEAGLDGIWEYNSDLWEAATITRMMDNYKTLLEAIVANPDERVVNLPLLSEAARQQILVKCHSSKAESIQLPCIHQLFETQVEKNPDAVAVVFAPNGLKLTYRQLNARANQLAHYLQSLGVKPGVVVGVCLERSPLKIIGLLSILKAGAAYLLLEPTDPQEYQKAILTDTLVSVVLSQPGLKECLPEDETQVICLWTDKETIAQQSQENPIDKITPESRAYVDYSNYRAVSVSHSAIAFHLNWFINQFALSESDVVLQQALTQSSAVWEIFGTLITEGCLLFPCSKAQDNPAYLQNLIVSQQVSLIHFVPSELSAFLDSLNARLTQLNSLRRVFCSGESLSSKLIEKYEKVLQCSLVHLYGYPETAGEVIYREIKNDRHSANIFPISSANGSVYVLDEQLQPVPIGVTGEIYLGSLSLAQGYLHDREATARHFIKNPFSETRLFKTNELGRILDDGSLQLIGACDRQVWIKGFRVSLPALETKLLENRSVEDCRVLMRETDTMAQLVAYVVSSGQLSLEQLSHLQALPAYMLPSVYVPLSALPLTLTGQVDEEALKRLPVIDSDLVQRWEAQLRSLPEIDRVAVVVQQPTETLPPVHLRDLLLQNPNPHREEEKPKLLTPLPEARQQSGTKKLAVVHGESLEFEPDAPLTLAEALRRAAFQNSNRGIVYIRCDRSEFVQSYENLLEEAQRILAGLRKLGLKTSR
;
A
#
# COMPACT_ATOMS: atom_id res chain seq x y z
N GLU A 1 29.73 -15.98 -46.12
CA GLU A 1 28.55 -15.28 -45.54
C GLU A 1 29.02 -13.98 -44.92
N HIS A 2 28.17 -12.94 -44.87
CA HIS A 2 28.53 -11.62 -44.34
C HIS A 2 27.39 -11.06 -43.51
N VAL A 3 27.71 -10.24 -42.51
CA VAL A 3 26.76 -9.50 -41.70
C VAL A 3 26.91 -8.01 -42.03
N LEU A 4 25.81 -7.36 -42.39
CA LEU A 4 25.74 -5.91 -42.53
C LEU A 4 24.98 -5.34 -41.34
N LEU A 5 25.67 -4.59 -40.48
CA LEU A 5 25.07 -3.82 -39.39
C LEU A 5 25.03 -2.35 -39.78
N LEU A 6 23.84 -1.75 -39.73
CA LEU A 6 23.63 -0.32 -39.88
C LEU A 6 23.07 0.24 -38.58
N THR A 7 23.83 1.12 -37.92
CA THR A 7 23.42 1.80 -36.70
C THR A 7 23.27 3.30 -37.00
N MET A 8 22.11 3.86 -36.70
CA MET A 8 21.81 5.29 -36.89
C MET A 8 21.23 5.85 -35.60
N HIS A 9 21.58 7.09 -35.25
CA HIS A 9 20.95 7.77 -34.12
C HIS A 9 19.52 8.20 -34.51
N HIS A 10 18.56 8.03 -33.61
CA HIS A 10 17.14 8.27 -33.92
C HIS A 10 16.82 9.74 -34.28
N ILE A 11 17.73 10.68 -33.96
CA ILE A 11 17.61 12.10 -34.33
C ILE A 11 17.82 12.38 -35.84
N ILE A 12 18.47 11.48 -36.58
CA ILE A 12 18.74 11.66 -38.02
C ILE A 12 17.85 10.80 -38.94
N ALA A 13 17.11 9.84 -38.37
CA ALA A 13 16.23 8.95 -39.13
C ALA A 13 15.13 8.34 -38.23
N ASP A 14 13.93 8.28 -38.79
CA ASP A 14 12.79 7.52 -38.26
C ASP A 14 12.55 6.21 -39.03
N GLY A 15 11.55 5.43 -38.62
CA GLY A 15 11.20 4.16 -39.28
C GLY A 15 10.81 4.31 -40.76
N TRP A 16 10.25 5.46 -41.15
CA TRP A 16 9.93 5.79 -42.55
C TRP A 16 11.22 6.05 -43.36
N SER A 17 12.18 6.77 -42.77
CA SER A 17 13.50 7.04 -43.35
C SER A 17 14.30 5.77 -43.62
N LEU A 18 14.19 4.75 -42.75
CA LEU A 18 14.79 3.43 -43.02
C LEU A 18 14.18 2.77 -44.27
N GLY A 19 12.87 2.89 -44.49
CA GLY A 19 12.20 2.41 -45.71
C GLY A 19 12.71 3.10 -46.98
N ILE A 20 12.93 4.43 -46.91
CA ILE A 20 13.54 5.21 -48.00
C ILE A 20 14.96 4.73 -48.27
N LEU A 21 15.80 4.68 -47.24
CA LEU A 21 17.21 4.27 -47.35
C LEU A 21 17.35 2.86 -47.97
N VAL A 22 16.52 1.91 -47.53
CA VAL A 22 16.48 0.54 -48.07
C VAL A 22 16.08 0.52 -49.55
N ARG A 23 15.10 1.33 -49.95
CA ARG A 23 14.68 1.46 -51.35
C ARG A 23 15.80 2.02 -52.21
N GLU A 24 16.43 3.10 -51.77
CA GLU A 24 17.49 3.81 -52.51
C GLU A 24 18.75 2.96 -52.65
N LEU A 25 19.14 2.27 -51.57
CA LEU A 25 20.23 1.29 -51.59
C LEU A 25 19.95 0.16 -52.60
N SER A 26 18.73 -0.38 -52.65
CA SER A 26 18.36 -1.42 -53.63
C SER A 26 18.46 -0.94 -55.08
N VAL A 27 18.03 0.30 -55.36
CA VAL A 27 18.08 0.89 -56.72
C VAL A 27 19.52 1.16 -57.14
N LEU A 28 20.32 1.80 -56.28
CA LEU A 28 21.73 2.10 -56.55
C LEU A 28 22.54 0.81 -56.75
N TYR A 29 22.38 -0.18 -55.88
CA TYR A 29 23.08 -1.46 -55.99
C TYR A 29 22.79 -2.14 -57.34
N LYS A 30 21.51 -2.23 -57.76
CA LYS A 30 21.12 -2.83 -59.05
C LYS A 30 21.73 -2.09 -60.25
N ALA A 31 21.87 -0.78 -60.18
CA ALA A 31 22.50 0.00 -61.24
C ALA A 31 24.00 -0.32 -61.34
N PHE A 32 24.72 -0.30 -60.20
CA PHE A 32 26.16 -0.56 -60.17
C PHE A 32 26.51 -2.03 -60.49
N ASP A 33 25.72 -3.00 -60.03
CA ASP A 33 25.84 -4.43 -60.42
C ASP A 33 25.69 -4.61 -61.94
N ALA A 34 24.75 -3.88 -62.56
CA ALA A 34 24.57 -3.84 -64.01
C ALA A 34 25.56 -2.92 -64.77
N GLN A 35 26.61 -2.41 -64.11
CA GLN A 35 27.60 -1.46 -64.64
C GLN A 35 27.00 -0.17 -65.26
N LYS A 36 25.83 0.25 -64.78
CA LYS A 36 25.16 1.49 -65.21
C LYS A 36 25.40 2.60 -64.19
N SER A 37 25.70 3.81 -64.68
CA SER A 37 25.58 5.01 -63.85
C SER A 37 24.10 5.30 -63.58
N PHE A 38 23.76 5.55 -62.33
CA PHE A 38 22.43 5.97 -61.90
C PHE A 38 22.55 7.03 -60.80
N SER A 39 21.66 8.01 -60.81
CA SER A 39 21.61 9.08 -59.81
C SER A 39 20.22 9.17 -59.18
N LEU A 40 20.22 9.42 -57.88
CA LEU A 40 19.09 9.93 -57.09
C LEU A 40 18.30 11.00 -57.87
N PRO A 41 16.96 10.98 -58.06
CA PRO A 41 16.26 12.23 -58.38
C PRO A 41 16.57 13.29 -57.32
N PRO A 42 16.84 14.55 -57.70
CA PRO A 42 17.14 15.60 -56.73
C PRO A 42 15.92 15.84 -55.82
N LEU A 43 16.18 15.96 -54.51
CA LEU A 43 15.14 16.28 -53.53
C LEU A 43 14.73 17.76 -53.67
N PRO A 44 13.43 18.09 -53.66
CA PRO A 44 12.96 19.46 -53.87
C PRO A 44 13.25 20.40 -52.68
N ILE A 45 13.44 19.83 -51.49
CA ILE A 45 13.78 20.50 -50.23
C ILE A 45 14.72 19.59 -49.42
N GLN A 46 15.32 20.13 -48.36
CA GLN A 46 16.13 19.41 -47.38
C GLN A 46 15.46 19.40 -46.00
N TYR A 47 15.91 18.54 -45.09
CA TYR A 47 15.40 18.48 -43.71
C TYR A 47 15.56 19.83 -42.95
N ALA A 48 16.61 20.59 -43.25
CA ALA A 48 16.83 21.92 -42.68
C ALA A 48 15.72 22.92 -43.09
N ASP A 49 15.22 22.83 -44.33
CA ASP A 49 14.13 23.69 -44.81
C ASP A 49 12.82 23.38 -44.08
N PHE A 50 12.55 22.09 -43.82
CA PHE A 50 11.41 21.65 -43.00
C PHE A 50 11.51 22.18 -41.56
N ALA A 51 12.69 22.06 -40.92
CA ALA A 51 12.88 22.55 -39.55
C ALA A 51 12.71 24.07 -39.43
N LEU A 52 13.22 24.83 -40.41
CA LEU A 52 13.01 26.29 -40.50
C LEU A 52 11.53 26.64 -40.72
N TRP A 53 10.84 25.92 -41.61
CA TRP A 53 9.41 26.08 -41.86
C TRP A 53 8.57 25.79 -40.60
N GLN A 54 8.81 24.67 -39.92
CA GLN A 54 8.06 24.28 -38.72
C GLN A 54 8.19 25.34 -37.60
N HIS A 55 9.41 25.84 -37.37
CA HIS A 55 9.67 26.91 -36.39
C HIS A 55 9.08 28.29 -36.79
N GLN A 56 8.75 28.51 -38.07
CA GLN A 56 8.02 29.71 -38.50
C GLN A 56 6.51 29.52 -38.40
N TYR A 57 6.01 28.33 -38.74
CA TYR A 57 4.59 27.97 -38.75
C TYR A 57 3.98 27.86 -37.34
N LEU A 58 4.68 27.22 -36.40
CA LEU A 58 4.23 27.03 -35.01
C LEU A 58 4.45 28.28 -34.15
N LYS A 59 3.80 29.39 -34.51
CA LYS A 59 3.85 30.68 -33.80
C LYS A 59 2.48 31.37 -33.74
N GLY A 60 2.30 32.22 -32.74
CA GLY A 60 1.06 32.98 -32.53
C GLY A 60 -0.17 32.09 -32.43
N GLU A 61 -1.25 32.49 -33.11
CA GLU A 61 -2.57 31.83 -33.10
C GLU A 61 -2.52 30.33 -33.42
N VAL A 62 -1.65 29.88 -34.34
CA VAL A 62 -1.50 28.45 -34.68
C VAL A 62 -0.97 27.66 -33.49
N LEU A 63 0.06 28.18 -32.82
CA LEU A 63 0.63 27.56 -31.63
C LEU A 63 -0.36 27.55 -30.47
N GLU A 64 -1.04 28.69 -30.22
CA GLU A 64 -2.05 28.81 -29.16
C GLU A 64 -3.23 27.86 -29.40
N THR A 65 -3.69 27.68 -30.65
CA THR A 65 -4.76 26.75 -31.01
C THR A 65 -4.40 25.31 -30.64
N HIS A 66 -3.23 24.83 -31.07
CA HIS A 66 -2.76 23.49 -30.72
C HIS A 66 -2.59 23.31 -29.20
N LEU A 67 -2.08 24.33 -28.50
CA LEU A 67 -1.85 24.24 -27.05
C LEU A 67 -3.13 24.27 -26.23
N ASN A 68 -4.11 25.09 -26.61
CA ASN A 68 -5.38 25.17 -25.90
C ASN A 68 -6.14 23.84 -26.01
N TYR A 69 -6.11 23.20 -27.19
CA TYR A 69 -6.59 21.83 -27.35
C TYR A 69 -5.88 20.85 -26.40
N TRP A 70 -4.55 20.75 -26.44
CA TRP A 70 -3.83 19.78 -25.61
C TRP A 70 -3.94 20.06 -24.11
N LYS A 71 -3.96 21.33 -23.68
CA LYS A 71 -4.21 21.74 -22.29
C LYS A 71 -5.60 21.33 -21.83
N GLN A 72 -6.62 21.44 -22.67
CA GLN A 72 -7.97 20.99 -22.35
C GLN A 72 -8.07 19.46 -22.29
N GLN A 73 -7.46 18.74 -23.24
CA GLN A 73 -7.50 17.27 -23.29
C GLN A 73 -6.75 16.61 -22.14
N LEU A 74 -5.63 17.19 -21.70
CA LEU A 74 -4.78 16.65 -20.64
C LEU A 74 -5.02 17.32 -19.27
N ALA A 75 -6.08 18.12 -19.14
CA ALA A 75 -6.47 18.70 -17.85
C ALA A 75 -6.94 17.61 -16.88
N GLY A 76 -6.31 17.53 -15.69
CA GLY A 76 -6.73 16.62 -14.63
C GLY A 76 -6.51 15.13 -14.94
N VAL A 77 -5.67 14.77 -15.93
CA VAL A 77 -5.29 13.36 -16.14
C VAL A 77 -4.41 12.86 -14.98
N PRO A 78 -4.45 11.55 -14.64
CA PRO A 78 -3.54 10.96 -13.68
C PRO A 78 -2.07 11.18 -14.09
N THR A 79 -1.19 11.42 -13.12
CA THR A 79 0.27 11.54 -13.37
C THR A 79 0.91 10.19 -13.71
N LEU A 80 0.39 9.11 -13.13
CA LEU A 80 0.89 7.75 -13.26
C LEU A 80 -0.25 6.74 -13.53
N LEU A 81 -0.01 5.85 -14.48
CA LEU A 81 -0.80 4.63 -14.67
C LEU A 81 -0.35 3.56 -13.66
N GLU A 82 -1.21 3.23 -12.71
CA GLU A 82 -0.93 2.31 -11.59
C GLU A 82 -1.14 0.84 -12.00
N LEU A 83 -0.36 0.37 -12.97
CA LEU A 83 -0.36 -1.04 -13.34
C LEU A 83 0.26 -1.90 -12.22
N PRO A 84 -0.29 -3.11 -11.96
CA PRO A 84 0.30 -4.05 -11.02
C PRO A 84 1.65 -4.56 -11.55
N THR A 85 2.71 -4.36 -10.78
CA THR A 85 4.08 -4.81 -11.10
C THR A 85 4.48 -6.01 -10.26
N ASP A 86 5.40 -6.84 -10.77
CA ASP A 86 5.96 -7.98 -10.04
C ASP A 86 7.04 -7.52 -9.05
N TYR A 87 7.75 -6.44 -9.40
CA TYR A 87 8.80 -5.81 -8.60
C TYR A 87 8.44 -4.35 -8.21
N PRO A 88 8.96 -3.82 -7.09
CA PRO A 88 8.79 -2.41 -6.75
C PRO A 88 9.46 -1.51 -7.77
N ARG A 89 8.79 -0.42 -8.17
CA ARG A 89 9.31 0.54 -9.14
C ARG A 89 10.62 1.19 -8.63
N PRO A 90 11.72 1.17 -9.40
CA PRO A 90 12.95 1.88 -9.05
C PRO A 90 12.77 3.40 -8.99
N GLU A 91 13.46 4.08 -8.07
CA GLU A 91 13.48 5.56 -7.99
C GLU A 91 14.08 6.23 -9.24
N LEU A 92 14.95 5.51 -9.95
CA LEU A 92 15.63 5.95 -11.18
C LEU A 92 15.35 4.94 -12.31
N GLN A 93 14.82 5.41 -13.44
CA GLN A 93 14.56 4.57 -14.61
C GLN A 93 15.87 4.05 -15.23
N THR A 94 16.02 2.72 -15.32
CA THR A 94 17.24 2.07 -15.83
C THR A 94 17.21 1.78 -17.33
N PHE A 95 16.03 1.92 -17.95
CA PHE A 95 15.73 1.54 -19.34
C PHE A 95 15.98 0.07 -19.69
N ARG A 96 16.15 -0.83 -18.70
CA ARG A 96 16.27 -2.27 -18.95
C ARG A 96 14.95 -2.83 -19.46
N GLY A 97 15.02 -3.57 -20.56
CA GLY A 97 13.83 -4.11 -21.19
C GLY A 97 13.97 -5.56 -21.60
N CYS A 98 12.82 -6.19 -21.77
CA CYS A 98 12.67 -7.47 -22.45
C CYS A 98 11.53 -7.36 -23.47
N SER A 99 11.43 -8.33 -24.37
CA SER A 99 10.39 -8.38 -25.39
C SER A 99 9.76 -9.76 -25.51
N HIS A 100 8.43 -9.79 -25.72
CA HIS A 100 7.63 -10.99 -25.93
C HIS A 100 6.83 -10.86 -27.22
N SER A 101 7.14 -11.72 -28.20
CA SER A 101 6.49 -11.75 -29.52
C SER A 101 5.33 -12.75 -29.54
N PHE A 102 4.21 -12.34 -30.14
CA PHE A 102 3.00 -13.15 -30.27
C PHE A 102 2.33 -12.95 -31.64
N ALA A 103 1.30 -13.74 -31.94
CA ALA A 103 0.59 -13.72 -33.21
C ALA A 103 -0.93 -13.88 -33.03
N LEU A 104 -1.70 -12.95 -33.59
CA LEU A 104 -3.16 -13.03 -33.66
C LEU A 104 -3.56 -13.55 -35.04
N ARG A 105 -3.75 -14.88 -35.11
CA ARG A 105 -4.18 -15.59 -36.32
C ARG A 105 -5.71 -15.78 -36.30
N GLY A 106 -6.37 -15.64 -37.46
CA GLY A 106 -7.82 -15.83 -37.61
C GLY A 106 -8.73 -14.72 -37.05
N LEU A 107 -8.20 -13.77 -36.27
CA LEU A 107 -8.97 -12.66 -35.68
C LEU A 107 -8.95 -11.38 -36.55
N THR A 108 -7.87 -11.15 -37.30
CA THR A 108 -7.61 -9.92 -38.08
C THR A 108 -8.75 -9.52 -39.01
N GLU A 109 -9.28 -10.45 -39.82
CA GLU A 109 -10.35 -10.12 -40.78
C GLU A 109 -11.68 -9.78 -40.08
N LYS A 110 -11.95 -10.37 -38.91
CA LYS A 110 -13.11 -10.00 -38.10
C LYS A 110 -12.96 -8.60 -37.49
N LEU A 111 -11.76 -8.26 -37.00
CA LEU A 111 -11.44 -6.92 -36.51
C LEU A 111 -11.56 -5.86 -37.62
N LYS A 112 -11.06 -6.15 -38.83
CA LYS A 112 -11.26 -5.29 -40.02
C LYS A 112 -12.74 -5.12 -40.38
N THR A 113 -13.52 -6.19 -40.34
CA THR A 113 -14.97 -6.14 -40.59
C THR A 113 -15.67 -5.23 -39.57
N LEU A 114 -15.34 -5.37 -38.28
CA LEU A 114 -15.85 -4.50 -37.22
C LEU A 114 -15.41 -3.04 -37.39
N SER A 115 -14.19 -2.81 -37.88
CA SER A 115 -13.65 -1.46 -38.15
C SER A 115 -14.43 -0.78 -39.28
N GLN A 116 -14.71 -1.50 -40.37
CA GLN A 116 -15.54 -1.00 -41.47
C GLN A 116 -16.98 -0.70 -41.00
N GLN A 117 -17.60 -1.60 -40.23
CA GLN A 117 -18.95 -1.43 -39.70
C GLN A 117 -19.09 -0.27 -38.70
N SER A 118 -17.99 0.09 -38.03
CA SER A 118 -17.96 1.14 -37.00
C SER A 118 -17.31 2.44 -37.50
N GLU A 119 -17.04 2.55 -38.81
CA GLU A 119 -16.35 3.67 -39.43
C GLU A 119 -15.06 4.07 -38.67
N ALA A 120 -14.28 3.06 -38.27
CA ALA A 120 -13.08 3.18 -37.47
C ALA A 120 -11.91 2.44 -38.12
N SER A 121 -10.69 2.81 -37.75
CA SER A 121 -9.49 2.09 -38.20
C SER A 121 -9.19 0.86 -37.34
N LEU A 122 -8.44 -0.11 -37.87
CA LEU A 122 -7.91 -1.23 -37.10
C LEU A 122 -7.06 -0.76 -35.90
N PHE A 123 -6.33 0.35 -36.08
CA PHE A 123 -5.60 1.02 -34.99
C PHE A 123 -6.53 1.43 -33.84
N MET A 124 -7.65 2.10 -34.14
CA MET A 124 -8.61 2.56 -33.12
C MET A 124 -9.24 1.39 -32.35
N ILE A 125 -9.54 0.25 -33.00
CA ILE A 125 -10.06 -0.95 -32.33
C ILE A 125 -9.03 -1.54 -31.37
N LEU A 126 -7.79 -1.71 -31.82
CA LEU A 126 -6.71 -2.27 -31.00
C LEU A 126 -6.35 -1.34 -29.83
N LEU A 127 -6.33 -0.02 -30.06
CA LEU A 127 -6.14 0.98 -29.02
C LEU A 127 -7.29 0.97 -28.00
N ALA A 128 -8.54 0.85 -28.44
CA ALA A 128 -9.71 0.75 -27.55
C ALA A 128 -9.64 -0.52 -26.67
N ALA A 129 -9.32 -1.67 -27.27
CA ALA A 129 -9.14 -2.91 -26.52
C ALA A 129 -7.97 -2.80 -25.51
N LEU A 130 -6.87 -2.13 -25.86
CA LEU A 130 -5.75 -1.88 -24.95
C LEU A 130 -6.18 -0.96 -23.79
N GLY A 131 -6.92 0.12 -24.07
CA GLY A 131 -7.46 1.01 -23.04
C GLY A 131 -8.35 0.27 -22.03
N ILE A 132 -9.24 -0.61 -22.50
CA ILE A 132 -10.08 -1.43 -21.62
C ILE A 132 -9.23 -2.38 -20.76
N LEU A 133 -8.23 -3.04 -21.34
CA LEU A 133 -7.31 -3.92 -20.61
C LEU A 133 -6.56 -3.16 -19.51
N LEU A 134 -5.93 -2.03 -19.84
CA LEU A 134 -5.17 -1.22 -18.90
C LEU A 134 -6.05 -0.66 -17.78
N SER A 135 -7.27 -0.19 -18.11
CA SER A 135 -8.25 0.29 -17.12
C SER A 135 -8.62 -0.78 -16.11
N ARG A 136 -8.83 -2.03 -16.56
CA ARG A 136 -9.16 -3.15 -15.67
C ARG A 136 -7.97 -3.62 -14.85
N TYR A 137 -6.75 -3.48 -15.37
CA TYR A 137 -5.52 -3.83 -14.65
C TYR A 137 -5.16 -2.81 -13.57
N SER A 138 -5.25 -1.51 -13.85
CA SER A 138 -4.94 -0.44 -12.89
C SER A 138 -6.13 0.00 -12.03
N ARG A 139 -7.35 -0.44 -12.38
CA ARG A 139 -8.64 0.05 -11.84
C ARG A 139 -8.90 1.56 -12.09
N GLN A 140 -8.07 2.22 -12.91
CA GLN A 140 -8.25 3.63 -13.30
C GLN A 140 -9.19 3.74 -14.51
N LYS A 141 -10.13 4.70 -14.47
CA LYS A 141 -11.14 4.92 -15.54
C LYS A 141 -10.75 6.03 -16.51
N ASP A 142 -9.67 6.76 -16.24
CA ASP A 142 -9.06 7.76 -17.13
C ASP A 142 -7.61 7.35 -17.39
N LEU A 143 -7.22 7.29 -18.66
CA LEU A 143 -5.94 6.75 -19.09
C LEU A 143 -5.30 7.67 -20.12
N VAL A 144 -3.98 7.78 -20.13
CA VAL A 144 -3.25 8.41 -21.23
C VAL A 144 -2.34 7.35 -21.86
N ILE A 145 -2.48 7.15 -23.17
CA ILE A 145 -1.67 6.20 -23.94
C ILE A 145 -0.91 6.98 -25.01
N GLY A 146 0.42 6.84 -25.02
CA GLY A 146 1.25 7.42 -26.06
C GLY A 146 1.08 6.68 -27.37
N THR A 147 1.10 7.39 -28.50
CA THR A 147 1.24 6.76 -29.81
C THR A 147 2.21 7.53 -30.70
N ALA A 148 2.98 6.79 -31.50
CA ALA A 148 3.93 7.36 -32.46
C ALA A 148 3.27 7.52 -33.84
N ILE A 149 3.35 8.73 -34.40
CA ILE A 149 2.89 9.05 -35.74
C ILE A 149 4.08 9.32 -36.67
N ALA A 150 3.92 9.09 -37.97
CA ALA A 150 4.95 9.42 -38.96
C ALA A 150 5.13 10.93 -39.17
N ASN A 151 4.10 11.74 -38.89
CA ASN A 151 4.10 13.20 -39.01
C ASN A 151 4.56 13.72 -40.40
N ARG A 152 4.20 12.98 -41.46
CA ARG A 152 4.51 13.30 -42.86
C ARG A 152 3.22 13.68 -43.60
N ASN A 153 2.69 14.85 -43.26
CA ASN A 153 1.43 15.40 -43.79
C ASN A 153 1.59 16.18 -45.11
N ARG A 154 2.80 16.21 -45.69
CA ARG A 154 3.17 16.96 -46.90
C ARG A 154 3.94 16.08 -47.87
N ARG A 155 3.67 16.20 -49.18
CA ARG A 155 4.31 15.36 -50.22
C ARG A 155 5.80 15.62 -50.37
N GLU A 156 6.22 16.85 -50.08
CA GLU A 156 7.59 17.33 -50.20
C GLU A 156 8.52 16.68 -49.16
N ILE A 157 7.98 16.22 -48.03
CA ILE A 157 8.72 15.55 -46.95
C ILE A 157 8.61 14.02 -46.98
N GLU A 158 7.69 13.44 -47.76
CA GLU A 158 7.61 11.98 -47.97
C GLU A 158 8.92 11.31 -48.44
N PRO A 159 9.75 11.90 -49.33
CA PRO A 159 11.00 11.28 -49.79
C PRO A 159 12.23 11.62 -48.93
N LEU A 160 12.10 12.39 -47.84
CA LEU A 160 13.24 12.83 -47.05
C LEU A 160 13.68 11.81 -45.99
N ILE A 161 14.99 11.62 -45.86
CA ILE A 161 15.59 10.98 -44.67
C ILE A 161 15.73 12.06 -43.58
N GLY A 162 15.18 11.78 -42.39
CA GLY A 162 15.17 12.69 -41.25
C GLY A 162 14.28 12.18 -40.11
N PHE A 163 14.25 12.88 -38.98
CA PHE A 163 13.39 12.53 -37.85
C PHE A 163 12.10 13.37 -37.88
N PHE A 164 11.05 12.86 -38.52
CA PHE A 164 9.76 13.55 -38.58
C PHE A 164 8.81 13.07 -37.48
N ALA A 165 8.93 11.80 -37.10
CA ALA A 165 8.02 11.14 -36.18
C ALA A 165 7.77 11.93 -34.88
N ASN A 166 6.49 12.10 -34.54
CA ASN A 166 6.04 12.78 -33.33
C ASN A 166 5.24 11.83 -32.44
N THR A 167 5.05 12.20 -31.17
CA THR A 167 4.32 11.40 -30.18
C THR A 167 3.07 12.14 -29.73
N LEU A 168 1.93 11.47 -29.72
CA LEU A 168 0.64 12.01 -29.28
C LEU A 168 0.20 11.30 -28.00
N ALA A 169 -0.26 12.05 -27.00
CA ALA A 169 -0.74 11.55 -25.72
C ALA A 169 -2.27 11.43 -25.75
N LEU A 170 -2.79 10.24 -26.07
CA LEU A 170 -4.22 10.01 -26.26
C LEU A 170 -4.92 9.74 -24.92
N HIS A 171 -5.73 10.69 -24.47
CA HIS A 171 -6.57 10.54 -23.26
C HIS A 171 -7.83 9.73 -23.57
N LEU A 172 -8.00 8.59 -22.90
CA LEU A 172 -9.15 7.70 -23.02
C LEU A 172 -9.97 7.69 -21.72
N ASN A 173 -11.30 7.78 -21.83
CA ASN A 173 -12.21 7.84 -20.68
C ASN A 173 -13.20 6.66 -20.68
N LEU A 174 -13.35 6.00 -19.54
CA LEU A 174 -14.19 4.82 -19.33
C LEU A 174 -15.17 4.99 -18.14
N ARG A 175 -15.28 6.21 -17.57
CA ARG A 175 -16.05 6.49 -16.33
C ARG A 175 -17.51 6.03 -16.40
N GLU A 176 -18.18 6.30 -17.51
CA GLU A 176 -19.60 6.00 -17.72
C GLU A 176 -19.91 4.53 -18.06
N ASN A 177 -18.90 3.64 -18.05
CA ASN A 177 -19.03 2.23 -18.45
C ASN A 177 -19.78 2.05 -19.80
N PRO A 178 -19.25 2.65 -20.89
CA PRO A 178 -19.86 2.60 -22.22
C PRO A 178 -19.97 1.17 -22.77
N SER A 179 -20.76 0.99 -23.85
CA SER A 179 -20.57 -0.19 -24.71
C SER A 179 -19.20 -0.11 -25.40
N PHE A 180 -18.67 -1.24 -25.88
CA PHE A 180 -17.44 -1.20 -26.69
C PHE A 180 -17.61 -0.31 -27.92
N ARG A 181 -18.77 -0.34 -28.59
CA ARG A 181 -19.05 0.53 -29.75
C ARG A 181 -19.03 2.02 -29.40
N ASP A 182 -19.66 2.41 -28.29
CA ASP A 182 -19.67 3.82 -27.85
C ASP A 182 -18.24 4.28 -27.49
N PHE A 183 -17.49 3.43 -26.80
CA PHE A 183 -16.09 3.70 -26.47
C PHE A 183 -15.20 3.79 -27.72
N LEU A 184 -15.39 2.91 -28.71
CA LEU A 184 -14.71 3.00 -30.01
C LEU A 184 -15.04 4.32 -30.73
N GLY A 185 -16.28 4.81 -30.62
CA GLY A 185 -16.70 6.13 -31.09
C GLY A 185 -15.91 7.27 -30.44
N GLN A 186 -15.73 7.21 -29.12
CA GLN A 186 -14.91 8.17 -28.35
C GLN A 186 -13.43 8.09 -28.75
N VAL A 187 -12.85 6.88 -28.79
CA VAL A 187 -11.46 6.64 -29.20
C VAL A 187 -11.21 7.15 -30.62
N ARG A 188 -12.17 6.95 -31.54
CA ARG A 188 -12.13 7.51 -32.90
C ARG A 188 -12.06 9.04 -32.87
N GLN A 189 -12.93 9.69 -32.10
CA GLN A 189 -12.97 11.15 -32.00
C GLN A 189 -11.65 11.70 -31.44
N VAL A 190 -11.19 11.18 -30.28
CA VAL A 190 -9.91 11.55 -29.65
C VAL A 190 -8.74 11.37 -30.62
N THR A 191 -8.71 10.27 -31.37
CA THR A 191 -7.63 9.98 -32.33
C THR A 191 -7.64 10.97 -33.51
N LEU A 192 -8.82 11.29 -34.06
CA LEU A 192 -8.94 12.25 -35.16
C LEU A 192 -8.61 13.68 -34.73
N ASP A 193 -9.08 14.10 -33.56
CA ASP A 193 -8.78 15.42 -33.00
C ASP A 193 -7.29 15.54 -32.64
N ALA A 194 -6.67 14.49 -32.10
CA ALA A 194 -5.22 14.43 -31.89
C ALA A 194 -4.44 14.55 -33.21
N TYR A 195 -4.91 13.92 -34.30
CA TYR A 195 -4.31 14.07 -35.63
C TYR A 195 -4.47 15.47 -36.21
N ALA A 196 -5.57 16.18 -35.92
CA ALA A 196 -5.75 17.58 -36.32
C ALA A 196 -4.75 18.52 -35.62
N HIS A 197 -4.23 18.14 -34.44
CA HIS A 197 -3.29 18.93 -33.65
C HIS A 197 -1.87 18.31 -33.56
N GLN A 198 -1.52 17.47 -34.55
CA GLN A 198 -0.31 16.64 -34.53
C GLN A 198 1.00 17.38 -34.82
N ASP A 199 0.93 18.60 -35.38
CA ASP A 199 2.11 19.38 -35.76
C ASP A 199 2.92 19.88 -34.53
N LEU A 200 2.29 19.96 -33.34
CA LEU A 200 2.93 20.37 -32.09
C LEU A 200 3.89 19.28 -31.57
N PRO A 201 5.20 19.56 -31.41
CA PRO A 201 6.15 18.58 -30.87
C PRO A 201 5.82 18.18 -29.43
N PHE A 202 5.94 16.87 -29.12
CA PHE A 202 5.67 16.34 -27.79
C PHE A 202 6.50 17.02 -26.67
N ASP A 203 7.80 17.24 -26.90
CA ASP A 203 8.67 17.87 -25.89
C ASP A 203 8.21 19.29 -25.54
N ARG A 204 7.79 20.06 -26.56
CA ARG A 204 7.18 21.40 -26.41
C ARG A 204 5.88 21.31 -25.59
N LEU A 205 5.06 20.27 -25.80
CA LEU A 205 3.86 20.08 -25.00
C LEU A 205 4.20 19.82 -23.52
N VAL A 206 5.19 18.97 -23.24
CA VAL A 206 5.66 18.69 -21.87
C VAL A 206 6.25 19.94 -21.20
N GLU A 207 7.03 20.74 -21.92
CA GLU A 207 7.64 22.00 -21.43
C GLU A 207 6.60 23.01 -20.90
N GLU A 208 5.38 23.03 -21.45
CA GLU A 208 4.35 24.01 -21.08
C GLU A 208 3.09 23.45 -20.42
N LEU A 209 2.95 22.14 -20.32
CA LEU A 209 2.10 21.53 -19.29
C LEU A 209 2.79 21.50 -17.93
N GLN A 210 4.13 21.49 -17.90
CA GLN A 210 4.95 21.38 -16.68
C GLN A 210 4.45 20.30 -15.70
N PRO A 211 4.21 19.05 -16.16
CA PRO A 211 3.73 17.97 -15.29
C PRO A 211 4.77 17.65 -14.20
N GLU A 212 4.34 17.00 -13.11
CA GLU A 212 5.25 16.54 -12.04
C GLU A 212 6.38 15.71 -12.68
N ARG A 213 7.62 16.17 -12.49
CA ARG A 213 8.80 15.50 -13.05
C ARG A 213 9.24 14.39 -12.09
N SER A 214 9.30 13.18 -12.62
CA SER A 214 9.84 12.01 -11.93
C SER A 214 11.07 11.49 -12.66
N LEU A 215 12.06 11.01 -11.92
CA LEU A 215 13.20 10.26 -12.48
C LEU A 215 12.87 8.75 -12.63
N SER A 216 11.70 8.32 -12.14
CA SER A 216 11.25 6.94 -12.02
C SER A 216 10.32 6.50 -13.16
N HIS A 217 9.69 7.44 -13.86
CA HIS A 217 8.76 7.19 -14.96
C HIS A 217 8.69 8.37 -15.93
N THR A 218 8.20 8.09 -17.14
CA THR A 218 7.98 9.08 -18.21
C THR A 218 6.77 9.98 -17.93
N PRO A 219 6.82 11.27 -18.32
CA PRO A 219 5.73 12.22 -18.09
C PRO A 219 4.54 11.96 -19.03
N LEU A 220 3.34 12.35 -18.57
CA LEU A 220 2.04 12.26 -19.26
C LEU A 220 1.52 10.83 -19.53
N PHE A 221 2.37 9.87 -19.91
CA PHE A 221 1.96 8.48 -20.10
C PHE A 221 3.13 7.50 -19.90
N GLN A 222 2.81 6.28 -19.49
CA GLN A 222 3.81 5.22 -19.28
C GLN A 222 3.64 4.01 -20.22
N VAL A 223 2.55 3.99 -21.01
CA VAL A 223 2.30 2.95 -22.01
C VAL A 223 2.26 3.55 -23.42
N MET A 224 3.00 2.94 -24.34
CA MET A 224 3.05 3.31 -25.77
C MET A 224 2.33 2.25 -26.62
N PHE A 225 1.55 2.71 -27.60
CA PHE A 225 0.86 1.87 -28.57
C PHE A 225 1.22 2.24 -30.01
N ALA A 226 1.58 1.24 -30.81
CA ALA A 226 1.94 1.43 -32.23
C ALA A 226 1.38 0.33 -33.13
N LEU A 227 0.83 0.73 -34.28
CA LEU A 227 0.52 -0.18 -35.40
C LEU A 227 1.47 0.15 -36.56
N GLN A 228 2.46 -0.72 -36.78
CA GLN A 228 3.49 -0.55 -37.79
C GLN A 228 2.94 -0.85 -39.19
N ASN A 229 2.55 0.20 -39.90
CA ASN A 229 2.09 0.14 -41.30
C ASN A 229 3.15 0.69 -42.29
N ALA A 230 4.33 1.09 -41.81
CA ALA A 230 5.38 1.65 -42.65
C ALA A 230 6.05 0.56 -43.52
N PRO A 231 6.09 0.71 -44.85
CA PRO A 231 6.69 -0.29 -45.73
C PRO A 231 8.22 -0.27 -45.63
N LEU A 232 8.78 -1.17 -44.83
CA LEU A 232 10.16 -1.63 -44.97
C LEU A 232 10.29 -2.26 -46.36
N GLY A 233 10.81 -1.49 -47.33
CA GLY A 233 10.90 -1.92 -48.72
C GLY A 233 11.65 -3.26 -48.85
N LYS A 234 11.24 -4.12 -49.79
CA LYS A 234 11.94 -5.39 -50.03
C LYS A 234 13.34 -5.09 -50.60
N LEU A 235 14.36 -5.12 -49.75
CA LEU A 235 15.77 -5.05 -50.15
C LEU A 235 16.08 -6.28 -51.00
N ASN A 236 15.99 -6.12 -52.32
CA ASN A 236 16.33 -7.15 -53.29
C ASN A 236 17.64 -6.73 -53.97
N LEU A 237 18.69 -7.50 -53.75
CA LEU A 237 20.02 -7.29 -54.29
C LEU A 237 20.35 -8.49 -55.20
N PRO A 238 20.64 -8.29 -56.50
CA PRO A 238 21.10 -9.35 -57.37
C PRO A 238 22.23 -10.18 -56.75
N ASN A 239 22.19 -11.49 -56.98
CA ASN A 239 23.18 -12.47 -56.55
C ASN A 239 23.35 -12.63 -55.02
N LEU A 240 22.49 -12.02 -54.20
CA LEU A 240 22.52 -12.12 -52.74
C LEU A 240 21.17 -12.57 -52.15
N THR A 241 21.23 -13.47 -51.18
CA THR A 241 20.07 -13.82 -50.33
C THR A 241 20.19 -13.10 -49.00
N LEU A 242 19.26 -12.21 -48.71
CA LEU A 242 19.22 -11.47 -47.46
C LEU A 242 18.29 -12.15 -46.45
N LYS A 243 18.75 -12.26 -45.20
CA LYS A 243 17.96 -12.70 -44.06
C LYS A 243 18.07 -11.64 -42.96
N PRO A 244 16.97 -11.17 -42.36
CA PRO A 244 17.05 -10.32 -41.18
C PRO A 244 17.70 -11.12 -40.03
N ILE A 245 18.58 -10.46 -39.27
CA ILE A 245 19.10 -11.00 -38.02
C ILE A 245 18.24 -10.42 -36.91
N GLU A 246 17.45 -11.27 -36.26
CA GLU A 246 16.67 -10.87 -35.09
C GLU A 246 17.63 -10.52 -33.94
N THR A 247 17.48 -9.32 -33.41
CA THR A 247 18.16 -8.87 -32.20
C THR A 247 17.14 -8.84 -31.07
N LYS A 248 17.51 -9.37 -29.89
CA LYS A 248 16.66 -9.24 -28.71
C LYS A 248 16.74 -7.80 -28.22
N SER A 249 15.60 -7.10 -28.14
CA SER A 249 15.54 -5.81 -27.46
C SER A 249 15.83 -6.06 -25.97
N VAL A 250 16.88 -5.43 -25.46
CA VAL A 250 17.29 -5.43 -24.04
C VAL A 250 17.00 -4.07 -23.38
N THR A 251 16.25 -3.22 -24.07
CA THR A 251 15.94 -1.84 -23.67
C THR A 251 14.45 -1.61 -23.71
N ALA A 252 13.90 -0.90 -22.73
CA ALA A 252 12.52 -0.44 -22.72
C ALA A 252 12.49 1.08 -22.47
N LYS A 253 11.93 1.84 -23.42
CA LYS A 253 11.84 3.32 -23.32
C LYS A 253 10.72 3.79 -22.40
N PHE A 254 9.66 3.01 -22.36
CA PHE A 254 8.48 3.19 -21.53
C PHE A 254 8.34 1.99 -20.59
N ASP A 255 7.40 2.03 -19.65
CA ASP A 255 7.13 0.86 -18.81
C ASP A 255 6.65 -0.31 -19.66
N LEU A 256 5.77 -0.02 -20.63
CA LEU A 256 5.18 -1.00 -21.53
C LEU A 256 4.96 -0.41 -22.92
N THR A 257 5.28 -1.16 -23.97
CA THR A 257 5.05 -0.79 -25.36
C THR A 257 4.42 -1.97 -26.11
N LEU A 258 3.21 -1.78 -26.63
CA LEU A 258 2.57 -2.73 -27.53
C LEU A 258 2.74 -2.27 -28.98
N SER A 259 3.54 -3.01 -29.74
CA SER A 259 3.68 -2.85 -31.19
C SER A 259 2.98 -3.99 -31.92
N LEU A 260 2.08 -3.68 -32.86
CA LEU A 260 1.54 -4.67 -33.81
C LEU A 260 1.95 -4.35 -35.24
N ARG A 261 1.98 -5.35 -36.11
CA ARG A 261 2.23 -5.23 -37.54
C ARG A 261 1.30 -6.16 -38.32
N GLU A 262 0.71 -5.66 -39.40
CA GLU A 262 -0.08 -6.49 -40.30
C GLU A 262 0.83 -7.31 -41.24
N THR A 263 0.48 -8.58 -41.45
CA THR A 263 1.14 -9.52 -42.35
C THR A 263 0.10 -10.32 -43.13
N GLU A 264 0.53 -11.01 -44.19
CA GLU A 264 -0.32 -11.93 -44.98
C GLU A 264 -0.97 -13.04 -44.13
N ALA A 265 -0.40 -13.38 -42.96
CA ALA A 265 -0.93 -14.39 -42.03
C ALA A 265 -1.84 -13.80 -40.93
N GLY A 266 -2.01 -12.49 -40.85
CA GLY A 266 -2.71 -11.78 -39.78
C GLY A 266 -1.81 -10.80 -39.04
N LEU A 267 -2.13 -10.49 -37.78
CA LEU A 267 -1.34 -9.55 -36.97
C LEU A 267 -0.22 -10.28 -36.24
N ASP A 268 1.01 -9.78 -36.37
CA ASP A 268 2.11 -10.06 -35.45
C ASP A 268 2.13 -8.98 -34.38
N GLY A 269 2.45 -9.33 -33.14
CA GLY A 269 2.55 -8.41 -32.01
C GLY A 269 3.83 -8.60 -31.21
N ILE A 270 4.32 -7.52 -30.60
CA ILE A 270 5.45 -7.51 -29.68
C ILE A 270 5.08 -6.62 -28.50
N TRP A 271 5.16 -7.19 -27.30
CA TRP A 271 5.22 -6.44 -26.04
C TRP A 271 6.69 -6.20 -25.70
N GLU A 272 7.14 -4.94 -25.70
CA GLU A 272 8.38 -4.53 -25.04
C GLU A 272 8.02 -3.99 -23.66
N TYR A 273 8.73 -4.43 -22.61
CA TYR A 273 8.39 -4.11 -21.22
C TYR A 273 9.63 -3.89 -20.37
N ASN A 274 9.52 -3.04 -19.36
CA ASN A 274 10.57 -2.78 -18.39
C ASN A 274 10.77 -4.01 -17.48
N SER A 275 11.95 -4.62 -17.55
CA SER A 275 12.28 -5.85 -16.80
C SER A 275 12.51 -5.60 -15.30
N ASP A 276 12.69 -4.35 -14.89
CA ASP A 276 12.76 -3.97 -13.47
C ASP A 276 11.34 -3.83 -12.86
N LEU A 277 10.27 -4.02 -13.64
CA LEU A 277 8.86 -3.97 -13.20
C LEU A 277 8.13 -5.31 -13.36
N TRP A 278 8.37 -6.06 -14.44
CA TRP A 278 7.62 -7.28 -14.76
C TRP A 278 8.48 -8.49 -15.10
N GLU A 279 7.95 -9.65 -14.76
CA GLU A 279 8.39 -10.95 -15.26
C GLU A 279 7.75 -11.29 -16.61
N ALA A 280 8.44 -12.12 -17.41
CA ALA A 280 7.93 -12.59 -18.70
C ALA A 280 6.60 -13.35 -18.59
N ALA A 281 6.34 -14.00 -17.46
CA ALA A 281 5.10 -14.73 -17.20
C ALA A 281 3.90 -13.76 -17.10
N THR A 282 4.04 -12.63 -16.41
CA THR A 282 2.99 -11.61 -16.27
C THR A 282 2.64 -10.98 -17.62
N ILE A 283 3.63 -10.69 -18.45
CA ILE A 283 3.42 -10.15 -19.81
C ILE A 283 2.75 -11.19 -20.72
N THR A 284 3.10 -12.48 -20.58
CA THR A 284 2.44 -13.57 -21.33
C THR A 284 0.95 -13.67 -20.95
N ARG A 285 0.62 -13.62 -19.64
CA ARG A 285 -0.78 -13.56 -19.16
C ARG A 285 -1.52 -12.33 -19.68
N MET A 286 -0.88 -11.16 -19.67
CA MET A 286 -1.48 -9.92 -20.18
C MET A 286 -1.80 -10.02 -21.68
N MET A 287 -0.93 -10.68 -22.46
CA MET A 287 -1.16 -10.97 -23.88
C MET A 287 -2.34 -11.93 -24.10
N ASP A 288 -2.44 -13.02 -23.33
CA ASP A 288 -3.57 -13.96 -23.41
C ASP A 288 -4.90 -13.30 -23.04
N ASN A 289 -4.88 -12.40 -22.04
CA ASN A 289 -6.06 -11.64 -21.63
C ASN A 289 -6.46 -10.59 -22.68
N TYR A 290 -5.49 -9.91 -23.28
CA TYR A 290 -5.73 -8.98 -24.40
C TYR A 290 -6.36 -9.70 -25.61
N LYS A 291 -5.86 -10.90 -25.94
CA LYS A 291 -6.44 -11.76 -26.99
C LYS A 291 -7.88 -12.17 -26.66
N THR A 292 -8.14 -12.62 -25.44
CA THR A 292 -9.48 -13.01 -24.98
C THR A 292 -10.46 -11.84 -25.09
N LEU A 293 -10.03 -10.65 -24.67
CA LEU A 293 -10.81 -9.42 -24.78
C LEU A 293 -11.14 -9.07 -26.25
N LEU A 294 -10.16 -9.15 -27.17
CA LEU A 294 -10.40 -8.93 -28.60
C LEU A 294 -11.37 -9.95 -29.21
N GLU A 295 -11.31 -11.22 -28.80
CA GLU A 295 -12.24 -12.27 -29.22
C GLU A 295 -13.67 -11.98 -28.74
N ALA A 296 -13.83 -11.50 -27.50
CA ALA A 296 -15.13 -11.11 -26.94
C ALA A 296 -15.71 -9.84 -27.60
N ILE A 297 -14.88 -8.82 -27.83
CA ILE A 297 -15.25 -7.58 -28.56
C ILE A 297 -15.82 -7.91 -29.95
N VAL A 298 -15.19 -8.84 -30.67
CA VAL A 298 -15.64 -9.29 -31.99
C VAL A 298 -16.94 -10.09 -31.92
N ALA A 299 -17.19 -10.79 -30.80
CA ALA A 299 -18.40 -11.58 -30.62
C ALA A 299 -19.63 -10.73 -30.21
N ASN A 300 -19.45 -9.72 -29.36
CA ASN A 300 -20.52 -8.79 -28.95
C ASN A 300 -19.98 -7.36 -28.72
N PRO A 301 -19.87 -6.53 -29.78
CA PRO A 301 -19.35 -5.15 -29.67
C PRO A 301 -20.31 -4.17 -28.99
N ASP A 302 -21.56 -4.58 -28.73
CA ASP A 302 -22.58 -3.77 -28.06
C ASP A 302 -22.64 -4.04 -26.53
N GLU A 303 -21.81 -4.97 -26.04
CA GLU A 303 -21.63 -5.25 -24.61
C GLU A 303 -20.89 -4.11 -23.88
N ARG A 304 -21.18 -3.95 -22.57
CA ARG A 304 -20.48 -2.98 -21.71
C ARG A 304 -19.04 -3.39 -21.45
N VAL A 305 -18.13 -2.41 -21.45
CA VAL A 305 -16.68 -2.64 -21.31
C VAL A 305 -16.28 -3.39 -20.03
N VAL A 306 -17.02 -3.24 -18.92
CA VAL A 306 -16.77 -4.02 -17.69
C VAL A 306 -17.24 -5.48 -17.76
N ASN A 307 -18.25 -5.77 -18.58
CA ASN A 307 -18.82 -7.11 -18.74
C ASN A 307 -18.00 -7.99 -19.70
N LEU A 308 -17.16 -7.39 -20.54
CA LEU A 308 -16.26 -8.12 -21.44
C LEU A 308 -15.25 -8.94 -20.63
N PRO A 309 -15.11 -10.25 -20.89
CA PRO A 309 -14.20 -11.13 -20.17
C PRO A 309 -12.74 -10.86 -20.53
N LEU A 310 -11.90 -10.75 -19.50
CA LEU A 310 -10.44 -10.78 -19.66
C LEU A 310 -9.89 -12.21 -19.63
N LEU A 311 -10.59 -13.14 -18.99
CA LEU A 311 -10.15 -14.52 -18.79
C LEU A 311 -10.93 -15.46 -19.70
N SER A 312 -10.23 -16.41 -20.33
CA SER A 312 -10.89 -17.58 -20.92
C SER A 312 -11.57 -18.40 -19.83
N GLU A 313 -12.64 -19.14 -20.16
CA GLU A 313 -13.34 -19.95 -19.16
C GLU A 313 -12.42 -20.98 -18.50
N ALA A 314 -11.43 -21.53 -19.23
CA ALA A 314 -10.42 -22.41 -18.65
C ALA A 314 -9.53 -21.70 -17.61
N ALA A 315 -9.06 -20.48 -17.89
CA ALA A 315 -8.26 -19.69 -16.95
C ALA A 315 -9.09 -19.24 -15.73
N ARG A 316 -10.35 -18.85 -15.96
CA ARG A 316 -11.33 -18.52 -14.90
C ARG A 316 -11.54 -19.70 -13.95
N GLN A 317 -11.77 -20.91 -14.47
CA GLN A 317 -11.92 -22.11 -13.64
C GLN A 317 -10.63 -22.47 -12.88
N GLN A 318 -9.45 -22.31 -13.49
CA GLN A 318 -8.17 -22.52 -12.80
C GLN A 318 -7.97 -21.56 -11.61
N ILE A 319 -8.33 -20.28 -11.77
CA ILE A 319 -8.26 -19.29 -10.68
C ILE A 319 -9.26 -19.62 -9.58
N LEU A 320 -10.51 -19.98 -9.93
CA LEU A 320 -11.51 -20.39 -8.94
C LEU A 320 -11.07 -21.62 -8.13
N VAL A 321 -10.44 -22.62 -8.77
CA VAL A 321 -9.86 -23.78 -8.06
C VAL A 321 -8.75 -23.36 -7.10
N LYS A 322 -7.87 -22.41 -7.48
CA LYS A 322 -6.84 -21.86 -6.56
C LYS A 322 -7.42 -21.08 -5.37
N CYS A 323 -8.63 -20.52 -5.50
CA CYS A 323 -9.30 -19.75 -4.45
C CYS A 323 -9.88 -20.63 -3.31
N HIS A 324 -9.77 -21.95 -3.39
CA HIS A 324 -10.29 -22.91 -2.40
C HIS A 324 -9.15 -23.69 -1.72
N SER A 325 -9.14 -23.78 -0.39
CA SER A 325 -8.15 -24.59 0.36
C SER A 325 -8.55 -26.06 0.43
N SER A 326 -9.82 -26.35 0.73
CA SER A 326 -10.43 -27.69 0.67
C SER A 326 -11.96 -27.58 0.71
N LYS A 327 -12.66 -28.68 0.43
CA LYS A 327 -14.10 -28.76 0.71
C LYS A 327 -14.30 -28.92 2.21
N ALA A 328 -14.75 -27.86 2.87
CA ALA A 328 -15.33 -27.97 4.20
C ALA A 328 -16.54 -28.93 4.14
N GLU A 329 -16.43 -30.09 4.76
CA GLU A 329 -17.59 -30.92 5.02
C GLU A 329 -18.51 -30.20 6.01
N SER A 330 -19.82 -30.34 5.84
CA SER A 330 -20.83 -29.73 6.72
C SER A 330 -20.91 -30.47 8.05
N ILE A 331 -19.85 -30.37 8.85
CA ILE A 331 -19.79 -30.92 10.21
C ILE A 331 -20.65 -30.03 11.12
N GLN A 332 -21.76 -30.58 11.59
CA GLN A 332 -22.62 -29.89 12.56
C GLN A 332 -22.00 -30.03 13.95
N LEU A 333 -21.31 -28.99 14.41
CA LEU A 333 -20.64 -28.95 15.71
C LEU A 333 -21.59 -28.46 16.82
N PRO A 334 -21.49 -29.00 18.05
CA PRO A 334 -22.23 -28.51 19.23
C PRO A 334 -21.92 -27.05 19.59
N CYS A 335 -22.69 -26.50 20.53
CA CYS A 335 -22.40 -25.17 21.07
C CYS A 335 -21.08 -25.18 21.87
N ILE A 336 -20.35 -24.06 21.86
CA ILE A 336 -18.99 -24.01 22.44
C ILE A 336 -18.93 -24.37 23.94
N HIS A 337 -19.99 -24.07 24.70
CA HIS A 337 -20.06 -24.46 26.12
C HIS A 337 -20.28 -25.97 26.29
N GLN A 338 -20.95 -26.65 25.34
CA GLN A 338 -21.16 -28.12 25.33
C GLN A 338 -19.86 -28.84 24.99
N LEU A 339 -19.05 -28.27 24.09
CA LEU A 339 -17.70 -28.75 23.80
C LEU A 339 -16.80 -28.66 25.05
N PHE A 340 -16.88 -27.57 25.81
CA PHE A 340 -16.21 -27.43 27.11
C PHE A 340 -16.73 -28.46 28.14
N GLU A 341 -18.04 -28.61 28.29
CA GLU A 341 -18.66 -29.60 29.19
C GLU A 341 -18.20 -31.04 28.88
N THR A 342 -18.06 -31.38 27.61
CA THR A 342 -17.51 -32.68 27.18
C THR A 342 -16.10 -32.92 27.73
N GLN A 343 -15.24 -31.89 27.75
CA GLN A 343 -13.90 -32.01 28.35
C GLN A 343 -13.94 -32.04 29.88
N VAL A 344 -14.90 -31.36 30.52
CA VAL A 344 -15.13 -31.45 31.97
C VAL A 344 -15.53 -32.86 32.38
N GLU A 345 -16.35 -33.56 31.60
CA GLU A 345 -16.70 -34.96 31.85
C GLU A 345 -15.52 -35.90 31.60
N LYS A 346 -14.73 -35.66 30.55
CA LYS A 346 -13.56 -36.48 30.17
C LYS A 346 -12.41 -36.38 31.18
N ASN A 347 -12.08 -35.18 31.65
CA ASN A 347 -10.92 -34.93 32.50
C ASN A 347 -11.17 -33.83 33.56
N PRO A 348 -12.06 -34.09 34.53
CA PRO A 348 -12.57 -33.07 35.45
C PRO A 348 -11.52 -32.45 36.38
N ASP A 349 -10.45 -33.19 36.68
CA ASP A 349 -9.48 -32.82 37.72
C ASP A 349 -8.17 -32.25 37.14
N ALA A 350 -8.05 -32.16 35.81
CA ALA A 350 -7.02 -31.39 35.12
C ALA A 350 -7.18 -29.87 35.36
N VAL A 351 -6.07 -29.13 35.31
CA VAL A 351 -6.03 -27.68 35.57
C VAL A 351 -6.42 -26.90 34.31
N ALA A 352 -7.62 -26.34 34.31
CA ALA A 352 -8.14 -25.52 33.20
C ALA A 352 -7.55 -24.10 33.20
N VAL A 353 -7.40 -23.48 34.38
CA VAL A 353 -7.02 -22.06 34.51
C VAL A 353 -6.01 -21.86 35.65
N VAL A 354 -4.98 -21.04 35.39
CA VAL A 354 -4.01 -20.56 36.38
C VAL A 354 -3.98 -19.04 36.40
N PHE A 355 -4.04 -18.44 37.59
CA PHE A 355 -3.86 -16.99 37.79
C PHE A 355 -2.50 -16.72 38.44
N ALA A 356 -1.55 -16.26 37.63
CA ALA A 356 -0.17 -16.06 38.06
C ALA A 356 0.03 -15.13 39.28
N PRO A 357 -0.74 -14.02 39.47
CA PRO A 357 -0.49 -13.07 40.56
C PRO A 357 -0.59 -13.63 41.98
N ASN A 358 -1.37 -14.70 42.20
CA ASN A 358 -1.52 -15.34 43.51
C ASN A 358 -1.43 -16.88 43.47
N GLY A 359 -1.13 -17.47 42.31
CA GLY A 359 -1.00 -18.92 42.14
C GLY A 359 -2.32 -19.69 42.20
N LEU A 360 -3.49 -19.02 42.16
CA LEU A 360 -4.79 -19.70 42.12
C LEU A 360 -4.88 -20.60 40.88
N LYS A 361 -5.23 -21.87 41.10
CA LYS A 361 -5.52 -22.84 40.04
C LYS A 361 -6.98 -23.28 40.15
N LEU A 362 -7.64 -23.45 39.01
CA LEU A 362 -8.99 -24.03 38.91
C LEU A 362 -8.93 -25.26 38.01
N THR A 363 -9.49 -26.37 38.47
CA THR A 363 -9.69 -27.55 37.61
C THR A 363 -10.88 -27.35 36.66
N TYR A 364 -10.98 -28.17 35.61
CA TYR A 364 -12.14 -28.19 34.71
C TYR A 364 -13.47 -28.29 35.48
N ARG A 365 -13.56 -29.21 36.46
CA ARG A 365 -14.71 -29.37 37.37
C ARG A 365 -15.02 -28.10 38.16
N GLN A 366 -14.00 -27.46 38.74
CA GLN A 366 -14.16 -26.25 39.55
C GLN A 366 -14.56 -25.02 38.73
N LEU A 367 -14.03 -24.91 37.51
CA LEU A 367 -14.41 -23.86 36.56
C LEU A 367 -15.86 -24.05 36.10
N ASN A 368 -16.24 -25.26 35.73
CA ASN A 368 -17.59 -25.60 35.28
C ASN A 368 -18.63 -25.34 36.38
N ALA A 369 -18.40 -25.84 37.61
CA ALA A 369 -19.32 -25.63 38.73
C ALA A 369 -19.57 -24.14 39.02
N ARG A 370 -18.53 -23.29 38.97
CA ARG A 370 -18.68 -21.84 39.16
C ARG A 370 -19.41 -21.16 38.00
N ALA A 371 -19.13 -21.57 36.76
CA ALA A 371 -19.83 -21.07 35.59
C ALA A 371 -21.32 -21.46 35.61
N ASN A 372 -21.65 -22.68 36.02
CA ASN A 372 -23.02 -23.16 36.20
C ASN A 372 -23.76 -22.35 37.26
N GLN A 373 -23.15 -22.14 38.43
CA GLN A 373 -23.74 -21.34 39.51
C GLN A 373 -24.09 -19.92 39.05
N LEU A 374 -23.18 -19.25 38.32
CA LEU A 374 -23.44 -17.93 37.77
C LEU A 374 -24.48 -17.98 36.63
N ALA A 375 -24.54 -19.05 35.83
CA ALA A 375 -25.55 -19.21 34.77
C ALA A 375 -26.97 -19.35 35.35
N HIS A 376 -27.15 -20.17 36.39
CA HIS A 376 -28.41 -20.27 37.13
C HIS A 376 -28.81 -18.93 37.77
N TYR A 377 -27.84 -18.18 38.32
CA TYR A 377 -28.10 -16.83 38.84
C TYR A 377 -28.57 -15.87 37.74
N LEU A 378 -27.89 -15.82 36.58
CA LEU A 378 -28.29 -15.01 35.43
C LEU A 378 -29.69 -15.37 34.92
N GLN A 379 -30.01 -16.67 34.83
CA GLN A 379 -31.35 -17.14 34.47
C GLN A 379 -32.41 -16.69 35.50
N SER A 380 -32.08 -16.70 36.80
CA SER A 380 -32.97 -16.20 37.87
C SER A 380 -33.25 -14.69 37.76
N LEU A 381 -32.31 -13.92 37.20
CA LEU A 381 -32.46 -12.49 36.89
C LEU A 381 -33.16 -12.24 35.54
N GLY A 382 -33.58 -13.29 34.84
CA GLY A 382 -34.35 -13.19 33.60
C GLY A 382 -33.51 -13.11 32.32
N VAL A 383 -32.20 -13.36 32.39
CA VAL A 383 -31.36 -13.58 31.20
C VAL A 383 -31.88 -14.80 30.44
N LYS A 384 -32.07 -14.64 29.13
CA LYS A 384 -32.73 -15.61 28.25
C LYS A 384 -31.93 -15.80 26.96
N PRO A 385 -32.17 -16.90 26.22
CA PRO A 385 -31.64 -17.11 24.89
C PRO A 385 -31.71 -15.88 23.98
N GLY A 386 -30.57 -15.49 23.43
CA GLY A 386 -30.44 -14.37 22.48
C GLY A 386 -30.29 -12.96 23.08
N VAL A 387 -30.37 -12.80 24.41
CA VAL A 387 -29.98 -11.56 25.11
C VAL A 387 -28.46 -11.36 24.99
N VAL A 388 -28.00 -10.12 24.92
CA VAL A 388 -26.58 -9.76 25.00
C VAL A 388 -26.27 -9.29 26.43
N VAL A 389 -25.21 -9.84 27.04
CA VAL A 389 -24.75 -9.50 28.39
C VAL A 389 -23.34 -8.91 28.28
N GLY A 390 -23.16 -7.69 28.78
CA GLY A 390 -21.85 -7.04 28.79
C GLY A 390 -20.93 -7.61 29.86
N VAL A 391 -19.62 -7.56 29.63
CA VAL A 391 -18.59 -8.07 30.56
C VAL A 391 -17.48 -7.04 30.71
N CYS A 392 -17.56 -6.25 31.78
CA CYS A 392 -16.58 -5.23 32.17
C CYS A 392 -15.73 -5.76 33.34
N LEU A 393 -14.76 -6.62 33.03
CA LEU A 393 -13.91 -7.33 34.01
C LEU A 393 -12.43 -7.27 33.61
N GLU A 394 -11.55 -7.13 34.61
CA GLU A 394 -10.10 -7.28 34.43
C GLU A 394 -9.72 -8.73 34.06
N ARG A 395 -8.57 -8.87 33.39
CA ARG A 395 -7.97 -10.18 33.04
C ARG A 395 -7.79 -11.04 34.30
N SER A 396 -8.65 -12.04 34.44
CA SER A 396 -8.74 -12.90 35.61
C SER A 396 -9.59 -14.16 35.31
N PRO A 397 -9.51 -15.22 36.14
CA PRO A 397 -10.41 -16.36 36.03
C PRO A 397 -11.90 -16.01 36.15
N LEU A 398 -12.24 -14.87 36.77
CA LEU A 398 -13.62 -14.39 36.85
C LEU A 398 -14.16 -13.97 35.48
N LYS A 399 -13.32 -13.41 34.59
CA LYS A 399 -13.71 -13.10 33.19
C LYS A 399 -14.17 -14.39 32.49
N ILE A 400 -13.43 -15.50 32.63
CA ILE A 400 -13.77 -16.80 32.03
C ILE A 400 -15.01 -17.44 32.65
N ILE A 401 -15.17 -17.38 33.99
CA ILE A 401 -16.40 -17.82 34.66
C ILE A 401 -17.61 -17.03 34.13
N GLY A 402 -17.47 -15.71 33.97
CA GLY A 402 -18.48 -14.84 33.36
C GLY A 402 -18.84 -15.27 31.94
N LEU A 403 -17.86 -15.38 31.05
CA LEU A 403 -18.08 -15.79 29.64
C LEU A 403 -18.77 -17.15 29.54
N LEU A 404 -18.27 -18.18 30.23
CA LEU A 404 -18.89 -19.51 30.24
C LEU A 404 -20.31 -19.46 30.80
N SER A 405 -20.55 -18.69 31.87
CA SER A 405 -21.88 -18.58 32.48
C SER A 405 -22.93 -17.93 31.58
N ILE A 406 -22.53 -16.93 30.79
CA ILE A 406 -23.42 -16.24 29.83
C ILE A 406 -23.83 -17.21 28.72
N LEU A 407 -22.85 -17.94 28.16
CA LEU A 407 -23.09 -18.95 27.12
C LEU A 407 -23.98 -20.10 27.63
N LYS A 408 -23.75 -20.58 28.86
CA LYS A 408 -24.56 -21.59 29.55
C LYS A 408 -25.96 -21.09 29.94
N ALA A 409 -26.14 -19.79 30.13
CA ALA A 409 -27.46 -19.18 30.28
C ALA A 409 -28.23 -19.09 28.94
N GLY A 410 -27.57 -19.41 27.81
CA GLY A 410 -28.08 -19.28 26.44
C GLY A 410 -27.90 -17.88 25.83
N ALA A 411 -27.26 -16.97 26.56
CA ALA A 411 -27.05 -15.58 26.13
C ALA A 411 -25.73 -15.41 25.38
N ALA A 412 -25.61 -14.29 24.68
CA ALA A 412 -24.37 -13.87 24.03
C ALA A 412 -23.60 -12.91 24.92
N TYR A 413 -22.26 -13.01 24.96
CA TYR A 413 -21.44 -12.02 25.67
C TYR A 413 -20.98 -10.89 24.75
N LEU A 414 -20.64 -9.75 25.36
CA LEU A 414 -19.96 -8.62 24.75
C LEU A 414 -18.89 -8.12 25.73
N LEU A 415 -17.63 -8.05 25.32
CA LEU A 415 -16.58 -7.47 26.17
C LEU A 415 -16.67 -5.94 26.17
N LEU A 416 -16.51 -5.37 27.36
CA LEU A 416 -16.37 -3.92 27.57
C LEU A 416 -15.00 -3.70 28.21
N GLU A 417 -14.15 -2.89 27.58
CA GLU A 417 -12.81 -2.64 28.12
C GLU A 417 -12.86 -1.47 29.12
N PRO A 418 -12.44 -1.66 30.39
CA PRO A 418 -12.65 -0.66 31.45
C PRO A 418 -11.90 0.66 31.25
N THR A 419 -10.94 0.69 30.33
CA THR A 419 -10.16 1.87 29.94
C THR A 419 -10.82 2.70 28.84
N ASP A 420 -11.88 2.21 28.20
CA ASP A 420 -12.59 2.99 27.18
C ASP A 420 -13.40 4.12 27.81
N PRO A 421 -13.53 5.30 27.16
CA PRO A 421 -14.34 6.40 27.68
C PRO A 421 -15.81 6.01 27.89
N GLN A 422 -16.42 6.51 28.97
CA GLN A 422 -17.84 6.24 29.28
C GLN A 422 -18.79 6.57 28.12
N GLU A 423 -18.50 7.59 27.30
CA GLU A 423 -19.31 7.95 26.13
C GLU A 423 -19.23 6.90 25.01
N TYR A 424 -18.05 6.33 24.77
CA TYR A 424 -17.89 5.21 23.83
C TYR A 424 -18.58 3.94 24.36
N GLN A 425 -18.42 3.63 25.64
CA GLN A 425 -19.13 2.51 26.27
C GLN A 425 -20.66 2.68 26.22
N LYS A 426 -21.17 3.91 26.37
CA LYS A 426 -22.59 4.22 26.22
C LYS A 426 -23.09 3.98 24.78
N ALA A 427 -22.30 4.33 23.77
CA ALA A 427 -22.62 4.01 22.38
C ALA A 427 -22.71 2.48 22.18
N ILE A 428 -21.73 1.72 22.68
CA ILE A 428 -21.73 0.25 22.64
C ILE A 428 -23.02 -0.32 23.27
N LEU A 429 -23.35 0.07 24.51
CA LEU A 429 -24.52 -0.43 25.24
C LEU A 429 -25.83 -0.09 24.51
N THR A 430 -25.92 1.11 23.94
CA THR A 430 -27.09 1.58 23.17
C THR A 430 -27.27 0.78 21.88
N ASP A 431 -26.21 0.63 21.09
CA ASP A 431 -26.23 -0.07 19.79
C ASP A 431 -26.47 -1.58 19.93
N THR A 432 -26.13 -2.16 21.08
CA THR A 432 -26.25 -3.61 21.34
C THR A 432 -27.44 -3.99 22.23
N LEU A 433 -28.18 -3.00 22.76
CA LEU A 433 -29.33 -3.16 23.65
C LEU A 433 -29.02 -4.05 24.88
N VAL A 434 -27.80 -3.90 25.42
CA VAL A 434 -27.36 -4.62 26.63
C VAL A 434 -28.07 -4.07 27.86
N SER A 435 -28.79 -4.94 28.57
CA SER A 435 -29.52 -4.58 29.80
C SER A 435 -28.87 -5.10 31.09
N VAL A 436 -27.84 -5.94 30.97
CA VAL A 436 -27.11 -6.55 32.11
C VAL A 436 -25.62 -6.52 31.82
N VAL A 437 -24.82 -6.07 32.79
CA VAL A 437 -23.35 -6.07 32.72
C VAL A 437 -22.76 -6.80 33.92
N LEU A 438 -21.90 -7.79 33.67
CA LEU A 438 -21.03 -8.39 34.68
C LEU A 438 -19.84 -7.47 34.95
N SER A 439 -19.60 -7.15 36.23
CA SER A 439 -18.51 -6.28 36.65
C SER A 439 -17.90 -6.70 38.00
N GLN A 440 -16.95 -5.92 38.50
CA GLN A 440 -16.23 -6.10 39.75
C GLN A 440 -16.12 -4.74 40.50
N PRO A 441 -15.75 -4.73 41.80
CA PRO A 441 -15.59 -3.50 42.56
C PRO A 441 -14.59 -2.55 41.91
N GLY A 442 -14.88 -1.25 41.93
CA GLY A 442 -14.09 -0.20 41.29
C GLY A 442 -14.35 0.00 39.79
N LEU A 443 -14.80 -1.02 39.05
CA LEU A 443 -15.08 -0.87 37.61
C LEU A 443 -16.51 -0.37 37.30
N LYS A 444 -17.42 -0.40 38.28
CA LYS A 444 -18.77 0.17 38.11
C LYS A 444 -18.73 1.66 37.76
N GLU A 445 -17.73 2.39 38.28
CA GLU A 445 -17.50 3.82 38.02
C GLU A 445 -16.97 4.08 36.60
N CYS A 446 -16.45 3.06 35.91
CA CYS A 446 -16.01 3.14 34.52
C CYS A 446 -17.16 2.98 33.51
N LEU A 447 -18.33 2.49 33.95
CA LEU A 447 -19.54 2.37 33.14
C LEU A 447 -20.33 3.69 33.15
N PRO A 448 -21.10 4.00 32.09
CA PRO A 448 -22.00 5.14 32.08
C PRO A 448 -23.14 4.99 33.11
N GLU A 449 -23.65 6.11 33.63
CA GLU A 449 -24.89 6.13 34.40
C GLU A 449 -26.10 5.99 33.45
N ASP A 450 -26.64 4.77 33.36
CA ASP A 450 -27.83 4.44 32.57
C ASP A 450 -28.73 3.39 33.27
N GLU A 451 -29.71 2.82 32.55
CA GLU A 451 -30.66 1.83 33.09
C GLU A 451 -30.07 0.40 33.17
N THR A 452 -28.80 0.18 32.84
CA THR A 452 -28.17 -1.15 32.77
C THR A 452 -27.97 -1.76 34.16
N GLN A 453 -28.44 -3.00 34.35
CA GLN A 453 -28.23 -3.71 35.61
C GLN A 453 -26.79 -4.21 35.72
N VAL A 454 -25.98 -3.56 36.56
CA VAL A 454 -24.61 -3.99 36.87
C VAL A 454 -24.61 -5.03 38.00
N ILE A 455 -24.19 -6.26 37.68
CA ILE A 455 -23.99 -7.37 38.62
C ILE A 455 -22.51 -7.40 39.02
N CYS A 456 -22.22 -7.41 40.32
CA CYS A 456 -20.85 -7.35 40.82
C CYS A 456 -20.42 -8.71 41.39
N LEU A 457 -19.60 -9.44 40.64
CA LEU A 457 -19.26 -10.85 40.92
C LEU A 457 -18.56 -11.09 42.27
N TRP A 458 -18.02 -10.04 42.90
CA TRP A 458 -17.44 -10.11 44.23
C TRP A 458 -18.45 -9.92 45.36
N THR A 459 -19.39 -8.98 45.22
CA THR A 459 -20.41 -8.71 46.26
C THR A 459 -21.50 -9.77 46.24
N ASP A 460 -21.87 -10.23 45.06
CA ASP A 460 -22.98 -11.16 44.85
C ASP A 460 -22.53 -12.63 45.00
N LYS A 461 -21.24 -12.84 45.33
CA LYS A 461 -20.55 -14.13 45.39
C LYS A 461 -21.26 -15.14 46.29
N GLU A 462 -21.80 -14.72 47.43
CA GLU A 462 -22.50 -15.63 48.35
C GLU A 462 -23.85 -16.10 47.78
N THR A 463 -24.60 -15.20 47.13
CA THR A 463 -25.86 -15.50 46.44
C THR A 463 -25.64 -16.40 45.22
N ILE A 464 -24.56 -16.17 44.46
CA ILE A 464 -24.13 -17.02 43.34
C ILE A 464 -23.74 -18.41 43.85
N ALA A 465 -22.97 -18.50 44.95
CA ALA A 465 -22.50 -19.77 45.51
C ALA A 465 -23.63 -20.65 46.08
N GLN A 466 -24.82 -20.12 46.30
CA GLN A 466 -26.03 -20.87 46.70
C GLN A 466 -26.76 -21.52 45.51
N GLN A 467 -26.44 -21.15 44.27
CA GLN A 467 -27.06 -21.74 43.08
C GLN A 467 -26.58 -23.18 42.82
N SER A 468 -27.31 -23.88 41.96
CA SER A 468 -26.94 -25.23 41.51
C SER A 468 -25.58 -25.26 40.80
N GLN A 469 -24.82 -26.32 41.03
CA GLN A 469 -23.55 -26.58 40.34
C GLN A 469 -23.74 -27.46 39.09
N GLU A 470 -24.94 -28.00 38.86
CA GLU A 470 -25.28 -28.79 37.67
C GLU A 470 -25.36 -27.93 36.41
N ASN A 471 -25.03 -28.49 35.25
CA ASN A 471 -25.17 -27.78 33.97
C ASN A 471 -26.62 -27.30 33.80
N PRO A 472 -26.87 -26.02 33.49
CA PRO A 472 -28.22 -25.53 33.26
C PRO A 472 -28.82 -26.15 31.99
N ILE A 473 -30.15 -26.31 31.96
CA ILE A 473 -30.86 -26.74 30.75
C ILE A 473 -31.18 -25.49 29.93
N ASP A 474 -30.35 -25.21 28.93
CA ASP A 474 -30.68 -24.23 27.90
C ASP A 474 -31.54 -24.84 26.76
N LYS A 475 -31.92 -23.99 25.81
CA LYS A 475 -32.66 -24.37 24.59
C LYS A 475 -32.02 -23.75 23.34
N ILE A 476 -30.72 -23.50 23.38
CA ILE A 476 -30.02 -22.88 22.25
C ILE A 476 -29.49 -23.92 21.27
N THR A 477 -29.32 -23.48 20.03
CA THR A 477 -28.79 -24.28 18.93
C THR A 477 -27.44 -23.70 18.49
N PRO A 478 -26.62 -24.42 17.70
CA PRO A 478 -25.37 -23.88 17.17
C PRO A 478 -25.55 -22.57 16.38
N GLU A 479 -26.72 -22.33 15.79
CA GLU A 479 -27.06 -21.09 15.07
C GLU A 479 -27.41 -19.92 16.01
N SER A 480 -27.51 -20.16 17.32
CA SER A 480 -27.72 -19.12 18.33
C SER A 480 -26.47 -18.26 18.50
N ARG A 481 -26.67 -16.98 18.81
CA ARG A 481 -25.58 -16.01 19.03
C ARG A 481 -24.77 -16.38 20.27
N ALA A 482 -23.46 -16.48 20.12
CA ALA A 482 -22.51 -16.75 21.19
C ALA A 482 -21.84 -15.46 21.69
N TYR A 483 -21.50 -14.54 20.78
CA TYR A 483 -20.99 -13.22 21.17
C TYR A 483 -21.39 -12.11 20.20
N VAL A 484 -21.25 -10.87 20.67
CA VAL A 484 -21.18 -9.66 19.84
C VAL A 484 -19.77 -9.10 19.97
N ASP A 485 -19.10 -8.87 18.85
CA ASP A 485 -17.85 -8.08 18.80
C ASP A 485 -18.21 -6.66 18.36
N TYR A 486 -17.67 -5.62 18.99
CA TYR A 486 -17.95 -4.23 18.64
C TYR A 486 -16.69 -3.52 18.17
N SER A 487 -16.64 -3.15 16.90
CA SER A 487 -15.51 -2.46 16.28
C SER A 487 -15.99 -1.51 15.18
N ASN A 488 -15.29 -0.38 15.00
CA ASN A 488 -15.66 0.68 14.04
C ASN A 488 -17.13 1.14 14.13
N TYR A 489 -17.66 1.28 15.34
CA TYR A 489 -19.07 1.62 15.59
C TYR A 489 -20.07 0.64 14.95
N ARG A 490 -19.71 -0.66 14.89
CA ARG A 490 -20.58 -1.74 14.44
C ARG A 490 -20.47 -2.95 15.35
N ALA A 491 -21.64 -3.47 15.73
CA ALA A 491 -21.79 -4.72 16.45
C ALA A 491 -21.87 -5.90 15.46
N VAL A 492 -20.93 -6.84 15.50
CA VAL A 492 -20.89 -8.06 14.68
C VAL A 492 -21.46 -9.23 15.48
N SER A 493 -22.52 -9.86 14.96
CA SER A 493 -23.24 -10.96 15.61
C SER A 493 -22.65 -12.32 15.22
N VAL A 494 -21.97 -13.01 16.14
CA VAL A 494 -21.31 -14.30 15.87
C VAL A 494 -22.05 -15.46 16.56
N SER A 495 -22.31 -16.54 15.81
CA SER A 495 -22.99 -17.75 16.32
C SER A 495 -22.02 -18.75 16.94
N HIS A 496 -22.55 -19.67 17.74
CA HIS A 496 -21.78 -20.81 18.26
C HIS A 496 -21.17 -21.66 17.15
N SER A 497 -21.91 -21.91 16.07
CA SER A 497 -21.46 -22.69 14.90
C SER A 497 -20.28 -22.05 14.19
N ALA A 498 -20.28 -20.72 14.05
CA ALA A 498 -19.19 -19.99 13.41
C ALA A 498 -17.88 -20.12 14.21
N ILE A 499 -17.97 -19.97 15.54
CA ILE A 499 -16.85 -20.17 16.48
C ILE A 499 -16.37 -21.62 16.45
N ALA A 500 -17.29 -22.59 16.61
CA ALA A 500 -16.92 -24.00 16.66
C ALA A 500 -16.24 -24.44 15.35
N PHE A 501 -16.69 -23.95 14.20
CA PHE A 501 -16.05 -24.21 12.92
C PHE A 501 -14.65 -23.58 12.80
N HIS A 502 -14.49 -22.31 13.20
CA HIS A 502 -13.18 -21.64 13.26
C HIS A 502 -12.21 -22.38 14.20
N LEU A 503 -12.64 -22.72 15.42
CA LEU A 503 -11.80 -23.42 16.39
C LEU A 503 -11.44 -24.84 15.94
N ASN A 504 -12.38 -25.57 15.34
CA ASN A 504 -12.09 -26.89 14.76
C ASN A 504 -11.03 -26.79 13.66
N TRP A 505 -11.07 -25.77 12.80
CA TRP A 505 -9.99 -25.51 11.85
C TRP A 505 -8.68 -25.19 12.59
N PHE A 506 -8.67 -24.20 13.49
CA PHE A 506 -7.48 -23.71 14.19
C PHE A 506 -6.76 -24.82 14.97
N ILE A 507 -7.51 -25.62 15.75
CA ILE A 507 -7.00 -26.74 16.54
C ILE A 507 -6.36 -27.80 15.64
N ASN A 508 -6.99 -28.15 14.53
CA ASN A 508 -6.45 -29.14 13.59
C ASN A 508 -5.22 -28.62 12.83
N GLN A 509 -5.18 -27.34 12.44
CA GLN A 509 -4.03 -26.76 11.74
C GLN A 509 -2.79 -26.64 12.65
N PHE A 510 -2.99 -26.22 13.90
CA PHE A 510 -1.88 -25.95 14.82
C PHE A 510 -1.61 -27.08 15.83
N ALA A 511 -2.42 -28.15 15.83
CA ALA A 511 -2.35 -29.28 16.74
C ALA A 511 -2.34 -28.83 18.21
N LEU A 512 -3.40 -28.13 18.63
CA LEU A 512 -3.63 -27.79 20.04
C LEU A 512 -4.01 -29.07 20.82
N SER A 513 -3.47 -29.22 22.02
CA SER A 513 -3.63 -30.43 22.84
C SER A 513 -3.63 -30.15 24.35
N GLU A 514 -3.84 -31.19 25.15
CA GLU A 514 -3.85 -31.16 26.62
C GLU A 514 -2.51 -30.76 27.24
N SER A 515 -1.44 -30.80 26.44
CA SER A 515 -0.08 -30.40 26.84
C SER A 515 0.18 -28.89 26.66
N ASP A 516 -0.73 -28.13 26.05
CA ASP A 516 -0.52 -26.71 25.83
C ASP A 516 -0.83 -25.86 27.07
N VAL A 517 0.09 -24.94 27.36
CA VAL A 517 -0.12 -23.83 28.29
C VAL A 517 -0.20 -22.55 27.48
N VAL A 518 -1.40 -21.99 27.36
CA VAL A 518 -1.67 -20.81 26.55
C VAL A 518 -1.72 -19.59 27.45
N LEU A 519 -0.93 -18.57 27.14
CA LEU A 519 -1.02 -17.30 27.86
C LEU A 519 -2.19 -16.48 27.29
N GLN A 520 -3.13 -16.07 28.15
CA GLN A 520 -4.20 -15.15 27.77
C GLN A 520 -3.61 -13.74 27.66
N GLN A 521 -3.36 -13.27 26.44
CA GLN A 521 -2.78 -11.96 26.19
C GLN A 521 -3.59 -11.12 25.19
N ALA A 522 -4.28 -11.75 24.22
CA ALA A 522 -5.00 -11.10 23.14
C ALA A 522 -5.75 -9.83 23.56
N LEU A 523 -5.57 -8.76 22.78
CA LEU A 523 -6.16 -7.44 22.99
C LEU A 523 -7.61 -7.34 22.54
N THR A 524 -7.98 -8.06 21.48
CA THR A 524 -9.32 -7.98 20.87
C THR A 524 -10.15 -9.20 21.24
N GLN A 525 -11.48 -9.03 21.25
CA GLN A 525 -12.40 -10.12 21.52
C GLN A 525 -12.25 -11.23 20.49
N SER A 526 -12.15 -10.91 19.20
CA SER A 526 -11.99 -11.88 18.11
C SER A 526 -10.75 -12.79 18.28
N SER A 527 -9.57 -12.24 18.60
CA SER A 527 -8.35 -13.05 18.74
C SER A 527 -8.24 -13.74 20.11
N ALA A 528 -8.99 -13.29 21.13
CA ALA A 528 -9.10 -14.01 22.40
C ALA A 528 -9.95 -15.29 22.30
N VAL A 529 -10.73 -15.49 21.23
CA VAL A 529 -11.61 -16.67 21.06
C VAL A 529 -10.81 -17.97 21.07
N TRP A 530 -9.71 -18.05 20.31
CA TRP A 530 -8.89 -19.27 20.27
C TRP A 530 -8.05 -19.45 21.53
N GLU A 531 -7.52 -18.38 22.13
CA GLU A 531 -6.82 -18.45 23.42
C GLU A 531 -7.72 -19.03 24.52
N ILE A 532 -8.98 -18.58 24.58
CA ILE A 532 -9.90 -19.00 25.64
C ILE A 532 -10.53 -20.34 25.31
N PHE A 533 -11.32 -20.38 24.24
CA PHE A 533 -12.16 -21.53 23.94
C PHE A 533 -11.39 -22.64 23.24
N GLY A 534 -10.39 -22.32 22.41
CA GLY A 534 -9.52 -23.32 21.79
C GLY A 534 -8.81 -24.16 22.86
N THR A 535 -8.16 -23.49 23.82
CA THR A 535 -7.51 -24.15 24.97
C THR A 535 -8.49 -24.97 25.81
N LEU A 536 -9.65 -24.40 26.16
CA LEU A 536 -10.64 -25.07 27.02
C LEU A 536 -11.34 -26.27 26.35
N ILE A 537 -11.42 -26.34 25.01
CA ILE A 537 -11.97 -27.51 24.31
C ILE A 537 -10.90 -28.53 23.90
N THR A 538 -9.62 -28.31 24.19
CA THR A 538 -8.52 -29.28 23.99
C THR A 538 -7.89 -29.75 25.31
N GLU A 539 -8.57 -29.60 26.44
CA GLU A 539 -8.06 -29.92 27.80
C GLU A 539 -6.78 -29.14 28.21
N GLY A 540 -6.40 -28.11 27.46
CA GLY A 540 -5.21 -27.30 27.75
C GLY A 540 -5.36 -26.42 29.00
N CYS A 541 -4.29 -25.70 29.33
CA CYS A 541 -4.23 -24.83 30.49
C CYS A 541 -4.15 -23.35 30.08
N LEU A 542 -5.13 -22.55 30.50
CA LEU A 542 -5.17 -21.10 30.24
C LEU A 542 -4.51 -20.32 31.40
N LEU A 543 -3.42 -19.63 31.10
CA LEU A 543 -2.63 -18.86 32.05
C LEU A 543 -2.96 -17.37 31.97
N PHE A 544 -3.38 -16.80 33.10
CA PHE A 544 -3.61 -15.36 33.25
C PHE A 544 -2.40 -14.67 33.90
N PRO A 545 -1.79 -13.67 33.23
CA PRO A 545 -0.75 -12.83 33.82
C PRO A 545 -1.34 -11.79 34.79
N CYS A 546 -0.50 -10.96 35.41
CA CYS A 546 -0.97 -9.76 36.11
C CYS A 546 -1.48 -8.69 35.11
N SER A 547 -2.35 -7.78 35.56
CA SER A 547 -2.95 -6.75 34.69
C SER A 547 -1.93 -5.80 34.03
N LYS A 548 -0.73 -5.65 34.62
CA LYS A 548 0.37 -4.81 34.10
C LYS A 548 1.49 -5.60 33.40
N ALA A 549 1.22 -6.82 32.94
CA ALA A 549 2.23 -7.67 32.32
C ALA A 549 2.71 -7.15 30.95
N GLN A 550 1.84 -6.50 30.19
CA GLN A 550 2.19 -5.90 28.89
C GLN A 550 3.19 -4.74 29.07
N ASP A 551 3.03 -3.94 30.12
CA ASP A 551 3.97 -2.85 30.48
C ASP A 551 5.27 -3.35 31.12
N ASN A 552 5.39 -4.65 31.41
CA ASN A 552 6.56 -5.25 32.05
C ASN A 552 7.02 -6.52 31.31
N PRO A 553 7.74 -6.36 30.19
CA PRO A 553 8.21 -7.50 29.41
C PRO A 553 9.15 -8.44 30.16
N ALA A 554 9.89 -7.95 31.17
CA ALA A 554 10.73 -8.80 32.02
C ALA A 554 9.90 -9.74 32.93
N TYR A 555 8.75 -9.27 33.43
CA TYR A 555 7.76 -10.13 34.09
C TYR A 555 7.21 -11.17 33.11
N LEU A 556 6.87 -10.76 31.88
CA LEU A 556 6.34 -11.64 30.84
C LEU A 556 7.32 -12.76 30.47
N GLN A 557 8.61 -12.43 30.26
CA GLN A 557 9.70 -13.40 30.03
C GLN A 557 9.79 -14.42 31.17
N ASN A 558 9.81 -13.97 32.42
CA ASN A 558 9.87 -14.84 33.60
C ASN A 558 8.61 -15.72 33.74
N LEU A 559 7.44 -15.20 33.36
CA LEU A 559 6.18 -15.95 33.40
C LEU A 559 6.17 -17.09 32.36
N ILE A 560 6.60 -16.80 31.12
CA ILE A 560 6.72 -17.79 30.04
C ILE A 560 7.60 -18.97 30.49
N VAL A 561 8.78 -18.69 31.03
CA VAL A 561 9.72 -19.71 31.52
C VAL A 561 9.16 -20.46 32.74
N SER A 562 8.66 -19.75 33.75
CA SER A 562 8.26 -20.38 35.03
C SER A 562 6.96 -21.21 34.93
N GLN A 563 6.06 -20.88 34.00
CA GLN A 563 4.81 -21.62 33.77
C GLN A 563 4.86 -22.53 32.54
N GLN A 564 5.99 -22.59 31.83
CA GLN A 564 6.18 -23.40 30.61
C GLN A 564 5.14 -23.09 29.53
N VAL A 565 4.90 -21.80 29.26
CA VAL A 565 3.97 -21.34 28.21
C VAL A 565 4.43 -21.91 26.86
N SER A 566 3.50 -22.52 26.13
CA SER A 566 3.72 -23.15 24.82
C SER A 566 3.18 -22.32 23.65
N LEU A 567 2.08 -21.60 23.84
CA LEU A 567 1.45 -20.75 22.83
C LEU A 567 1.19 -19.36 23.39
N ILE A 568 1.42 -18.34 22.56
CA ILE A 568 1.21 -16.93 22.90
C ILE A 568 0.77 -16.15 21.66
N HIS A 569 -0.14 -15.19 21.85
CA HIS A 569 -0.50 -14.18 20.86
C HIS A 569 0.21 -12.86 21.15
N PHE A 570 0.59 -12.15 20.10
CA PHE A 570 0.97 -10.74 20.14
C PHE A 570 0.36 -10.00 18.95
N VAL A 571 0.07 -8.71 19.12
CA VAL A 571 0.05 -7.79 17.97
C VAL A 571 1.50 -7.52 17.52
N PRO A 572 1.81 -7.37 16.21
CA PRO A 572 3.16 -7.07 15.73
C PRO A 572 3.89 -5.93 16.48
N SER A 573 3.22 -4.83 16.82
CA SER A 573 3.78 -3.77 17.67
C SER A 573 4.20 -4.27 19.06
N GLU A 574 3.40 -5.12 19.71
CA GLU A 574 3.74 -5.73 21.01
C GLU A 574 4.90 -6.71 20.88
N LEU A 575 4.93 -7.52 19.81
CA LEU A 575 6.04 -8.43 19.54
C LEU A 575 7.34 -7.66 19.36
N SER A 576 7.31 -6.52 18.65
CA SER A 576 8.50 -5.67 18.47
C SER A 576 9.05 -5.18 19.81
N ALA A 577 8.18 -4.64 20.67
CA ALA A 577 8.56 -4.16 22.01
C ALA A 577 9.01 -5.31 22.95
N PHE A 578 8.36 -6.48 22.86
CA PHE A 578 8.78 -7.68 23.58
C PHE A 578 10.20 -8.09 23.15
N LEU A 579 10.49 -8.14 21.85
CA LEU A 579 11.82 -8.48 21.34
C LEU A 579 12.90 -7.48 21.75
N ASP A 580 12.62 -6.18 21.79
CA ASP A 580 13.60 -5.16 22.27
C ASP A 580 13.94 -5.32 23.76
N SER A 581 13.01 -5.86 24.53
CA SER A 581 13.19 -6.09 25.97
C SER A 581 13.92 -7.39 26.33
N LEU A 582 14.20 -8.26 25.35
CA LEU A 582 14.77 -9.58 25.60
C LEU A 582 16.23 -9.44 26.09
N ASN A 583 16.44 -9.76 27.37
CA ASN A 583 17.77 -9.75 27.95
C ASN A 583 18.61 -10.89 27.37
N ALA A 584 19.83 -10.60 26.92
CA ALA A 584 20.75 -11.59 26.33
C ALA A 584 21.16 -12.76 27.26
N ARG A 585 20.75 -12.74 28.54
CA ARG A 585 20.88 -13.86 29.51
C ARG A 585 19.67 -14.81 29.55
N LEU A 586 18.57 -14.49 28.89
CA LEU A 586 17.27 -15.19 28.97
C LEU A 586 16.81 -15.79 27.63
N THR A 587 17.74 -16.16 26.74
CA THR A 587 17.44 -16.86 25.47
C THR A 587 17.04 -18.34 25.69
N GLN A 588 16.20 -18.60 26.70
CA GLN A 588 15.73 -19.93 27.11
C GLN A 588 14.19 -20.02 27.10
N LEU A 589 13.51 -19.34 26.16
CA LEU A 589 12.06 -19.49 25.96
C LEU A 589 11.71 -20.81 25.26
N ASN A 590 12.36 -21.90 25.66
CA ASN A 590 12.33 -23.21 25.01
C ASN A 590 10.98 -23.94 25.13
N SER A 591 10.11 -23.49 26.04
CA SER A 591 8.74 -24.00 26.15
C SER A 591 7.84 -23.49 25.03
N LEU A 592 8.11 -22.31 24.46
CA LEU A 592 7.31 -21.75 23.37
C LEU A 592 7.43 -22.64 22.13
N ARG A 593 6.29 -23.20 21.72
CA ARG A 593 6.11 -23.95 20.48
C ARG A 593 5.79 -23.01 19.32
N ARG A 594 4.91 -22.04 19.55
CA ARG A 594 4.51 -21.02 18.56
C ARG A 594 4.26 -19.65 19.18
N VAL A 595 4.57 -18.63 18.38
CA VAL A 595 4.12 -17.26 18.56
C VAL A 595 3.15 -16.93 17.42
N PHE A 596 1.95 -16.48 17.75
CA PHE A 596 0.96 -16.02 16.80
C PHE A 596 0.95 -14.50 16.73
N CYS A 597 0.78 -13.95 15.53
CA CYS A 597 0.56 -12.52 15.32
C CYS A 597 -0.67 -12.26 14.45
N SER A 598 -1.49 -11.28 14.83
CA SER A 598 -2.62 -10.82 14.03
C SER A 598 -2.87 -9.32 14.25
N GLY A 599 -3.77 -8.73 13.45
CA GLY A 599 -4.28 -7.38 13.69
C GLY A 599 -3.34 -6.22 13.33
N GLU A 600 -2.18 -6.49 12.72
CA GLU A 600 -1.34 -5.53 11.97
C GLU A 600 -0.54 -6.27 10.87
N SER A 601 0.11 -5.54 9.96
CA SER A 601 1.09 -6.09 9.02
C SER A 601 2.41 -6.46 9.70
N LEU A 602 2.95 -7.64 9.39
CA LEU A 602 4.17 -8.18 10.01
C LEU A 602 5.42 -7.84 9.19
N SER A 603 6.06 -6.70 9.49
CA SER A 603 7.17 -6.17 8.67
C SER A 603 8.37 -7.13 8.55
N SER A 604 9.05 -7.12 7.39
CA SER A 604 10.23 -7.97 7.16
C SER A 604 11.35 -7.70 8.17
N LYS A 605 11.50 -6.46 8.66
CA LYS A 605 12.46 -6.11 9.72
C LYS A 605 12.11 -6.79 11.05
N LEU A 606 10.83 -6.87 11.40
CA LEU A 606 10.36 -7.55 12.60
C LEU A 606 10.52 -9.07 12.48
N ILE A 607 10.28 -9.65 11.30
CA ILE A 607 10.57 -11.06 11.01
C ILE A 607 12.06 -11.35 11.22
N GLU A 608 12.96 -10.57 10.60
CA GLU A 608 14.40 -10.74 10.79
C GLU A 608 14.85 -10.58 12.25
N LYS A 609 14.24 -9.65 12.98
CA LYS A 609 14.50 -9.43 14.42
C LYS A 609 14.05 -10.64 15.24
N TYR A 610 12.90 -11.21 14.92
CA TYR A 610 12.36 -12.41 15.56
C TYR A 610 13.29 -13.61 15.31
N GLU A 611 13.62 -13.93 14.06
CA GLU A 611 14.47 -15.08 13.68
C GLU A 611 15.87 -15.01 14.32
N LYS A 612 16.40 -13.80 14.58
CA LYS A 612 17.69 -13.59 15.25
C LYS A 612 17.66 -13.91 16.76
N VAL A 613 16.49 -13.91 17.40
CA VAL A 613 16.36 -13.96 18.87
C VAL A 613 15.54 -15.16 19.36
N LEU A 614 14.52 -15.59 18.62
CA LEU A 614 13.62 -16.70 18.97
C LEU A 614 13.66 -17.79 17.89
N GLN A 615 13.62 -19.05 18.34
CA GLN A 615 13.73 -20.24 17.46
C GLN A 615 12.41 -20.99 17.27
N CYS A 616 11.32 -20.55 17.92
CA CYS A 616 9.99 -21.16 17.81
C CYS A 616 9.20 -20.59 16.62
N SER A 617 8.25 -21.36 16.09
CA SER A 617 7.52 -21.00 14.86
C SER A 617 6.70 -19.71 15.05
N LEU A 618 6.90 -18.74 14.15
CA LEU A 618 6.10 -17.52 14.08
C LEU A 618 4.99 -17.71 13.04
N VAL A 619 3.75 -17.42 13.40
CA VAL A 619 2.60 -17.54 12.51
C VAL A 619 1.87 -16.21 12.42
N HIS A 620 1.85 -15.62 11.22
CA HIS A 620 1.01 -14.46 10.93
C HIS A 620 -0.39 -14.95 10.55
N LEU A 621 -1.40 -14.41 11.20
CA LEU A 621 -2.81 -14.73 11.01
C LEU A 621 -3.54 -13.49 10.47
N TYR A 622 -4.50 -13.71 9.57
CA TYR A 622 -5.39 -12.69 9.05
C TYR A 622 -6.83 -13.15 9.17
N GLY A 623 -7.73 -12.21 9.46
CA GLY A 623 -9.16 -12.43 9.66
C GLY A 623 -9.82 -11.24 10.36
N TYR A 624 -11.10 -11.38 10.66
CA TYR A 624 -11.97 -10.31 11.11
C TYR A 624 -12.98 -10.82 12.17
N PRO A 625 -13.59 -9.91 12.95
CA PRO A 625 -14.82 -10.20 13.68
C PRO A 625 -15.89 -10.83 12.78
N GLU A 626 -16.04 -10.35 11.54
CA GLU A 626 -16.99 -10.89 10.55
C GLU A 626 -16.68 -12.31 10.06
N THR A 627 -15.47 -12.83 10.32
CA THR A 627 -15.08 -14.23 10.05
C THR A 627 -14.98 -15.08 11.33
N ALA A 628 -15.49 -14.56 12.45
CA ALA A 628 -15.45 -15.15 13.80
C ALA A 628 -14.03 -15.38 14.36
N GLY A 629 -13.06 -14.58 13.91
CA GLY A 629 -11.64 -14.77 14.17
C GLY A 629 -10.86 -14.97 12.88
N GLU A 630 -9.74 -15.68 12.97
CA GLU A 630 -8.78 -15.85 11.89
C GLU A 630 -9.28 -16.79 10.77
N VAL A 631 -8.99 -16.42 9.52
CA VAL A 631 -9.48 -17.09 8.30
C VAL A 631 -8.37 -17.60 7.38
N ILE A 632 -7.13 -17.13 7.52
CA ILE A 632 -5.97 -17.57 6.75
C ILE A 632 -4.72 -17.34 7.59
N TYR A 633 -3.69 -18.16 7.38
CA TYR A 633 -2.43 -18.02 8.08
C TYR A 633 -1.22 -18.17 7.15
N ARG A 634 -0.10 -17.62 7.60
CA ARG A 634 1.23 -17.83 7.05
C ARG A 634 2.16 -18.23 8.19
N GLU A 635 2.66 -19.45 8.15
CA GLU A 635 3.79 -19.84 8.99
C GLU A 635 5.07 -19.24 8.39
N ILE A 636 5.76 -18.41 9.17
CA ILE A 636 7.03 -17.79 8.77
C ILE A 636 8.11 -18.87 8.80
N LYS A 637 8.72 -19.06 7.64
CA LYS A 637 9.87 -19.93 7.38
C LYS A 637 10.95 -19.03 6.77
N ASN A 638 12.18 -19.54 6.60
CA ASN A 638 13.38 -18.81 6.11
C ASN A 638 13.25 -18.14 4.72
N ASP A 639 12.04 -18.04 4.16
CA ASP A 639 11.72 -17.45 2.88
C ASP A 639 11.33 -15.97 3.04
N ARG A 640 12.09 -15.10 2.38
CA ARG A 640 12.06 -13.64 2.55
C ARG A 640 10.92 -12.93 1.81
N HIS A 641 9.89 -13.67 1.37
CA HIS A 641 8.70 -13.12 0.74
C HIS A 641 8.05 -12.02 1.60
N SER A 642 7.52 -10.97 0.97
CA SER A 642 7.04 -9.76 1.66
C SER A 642 6.02 -10.04 2.77
N ALA A 643 6.01 -9.18 3.79
CA ALA A 643 5.12 -9.18 4.96
C ALA A 643 3.66 -9.56 4.70
N ASN A 644 3.11 -9.15 3.55
CA ASN A 644 1.68 -9.12 3.27
C ASN A 644 1.20 -10.27 2.36
N ILE A 645 1.94 -11.39 2.27
CA ILE A 645 1.59 -12.54 1.42
C ILE A 645 1.12 -13.73 2.27
N PHE A 646 -0.06 -14.26 1.97
CA PHE A 646 -0.70 -15.38 2.67
C PHE A 646 -1.07 -16.53 1.70
N PRO A 647 -0.67 -17.78 1.96
CA PRO A 647 -1.01 -18.91 1.09
C PRO A 647 -2.50 -19.28 1.21
N ILE A 648 -3.28 -19.18 0.12
CA ILE A 648 -4.73 -19.49 0.16
C ILE A 648 -5.02 -20.94 0.55
N SER A 649 -4.10 -21.86 0.26
CA SER A 649 -4.18 -23.25 0.70
C SER A 649 -4.27 -23.43 2.23
N SER A 650 -3.91 -22.43 3.03
CA SER A 650 -4.08 -22.45 4.49
C SER A 650 -5.46 -22.02 4.96
N ALA A 651 -6.27 -21.39 4.09
CA ALA A 651 -7.48 -20.69 4.49
C ALA A 651 -8.56 -21.59 5.10
N ASN A 652 -9.32 -21.04 6.04
CA ASN A 652 -10.52 -21.62 6.62
C ASN A 652 -11.73 -21.43 5.68
N GLY A 653 -11.67 -22.01 4.48
CA GLY A 653 -12.72 -21.93 3.47
C GLY A 653 -12.21 -21.49 2.10
N SER A 654 -12.54 -20.28 1.67
CA SER A 654 -12.29 -19.79 0.31
C SER A 654 -11.97 -18.30 0.31
N VAL A 655 -11.02 -17.90 -0.53
CA VAL A 655 -10.50 -16.53 -0.63
C VAL A 655 -10.49 -16.14 -2.10
N TYR A 656 -11.31 -15.18 -2.47
CA TYR A 656 -11.43 -14.70 -3.84
C TYR A 656 -10.92 -13.26 -3.95
N VAL A 657 -10.33 -12.93 -5.09
CA VAL A 657 -10.08 -11.53 -5.49
C VAL A 657 -10.94 -11.27 -6.72
N LEU A 658 -11.92 -10.36 -6.57
CA LEU A 658 -12.96 -10.11 -7.56
C LEU A 658 -12.98 -8.65 -8.02
N ASP A 659 -13.57 -8.41 -9.19
CA ASP A 659 -13.89 -7.08 -9.69
C ASP A 659 -15.27 -6.56 -9.23
N GLU A 660 -15.65 -5.37 -9.68
CA GLU A 660 -16.95 -4.72 -9.42
C GLU A 660 -18.15 -5.57 -9.91
N GLN A 661 -17.94 -6.58 -10.78
CA GLN A 661 -18.94 -7.47 -11.36
C GLN A 661 -18.93 -8.86 -10.71
N LEU A 662 -18.23 -9.02 -9.58
CA LEU A 662 -18.02 -10.29 -8.87
C LEU A 662 -17.39 -11.38 -9.75
N GLN A 663 -16.60 -11.01 -10.77
CA GLN A 663 -15.79 -11.94 -11.55
C GLN A 663 -14.36 -12.02 -10.99
N PRO A 664 -13.70 -13.20 -11.03
CA PRO A 664 -12.31 -13.31 -10.61
C PRO A 664 -11.40 -12.48 -11.54
N VAL A 665 -10.50 -11.70 -10.94
CA VAL A 665 -9.48 -10.96 -11.69
C VAL A 665 -8.34 -11.89 -12.14
N PRO A 666 -7.57 -11.54 -13.17
CA PRO A 666 -6.40 -12.31 -13.57
C PRO A 666 -5.32 -12.38 -12.48
N ILE A 667 -4.50 -13.43 -12.53
CA ILE A 667 -3.33 -13.58 -11.64
C ILE A 667 -2.39 -12.38 -11.82
N GLY A 668 -1.96 -11.80 -10.70
CA GLY A 668 -1.16 -10.57 -10.63
C GLY A 668 -1.98 -9.27 -10.61
N VAL A 669 -3.28 -9.29 -10.93
CA VAL A 669 -4.15 -8.10 -10.97
C VAL A 669 -4.80 -7.84 -9.63
N THR A 670 -4.86 -6.56 -9.25
CA THR A 670 -5.51 -6.10 -8.02
C THR A 670 -7.03 -6.10 -8.14
N GLY A 671 -7.72 -6.67 -7.17
CA GLY A 671 -9.18 -6.61 -7.00
C GLY A 671 -9.57 -6.59 -5.52
N GLU A 672 -10.87 -6.63 -5.26
CA GLU A 672 -11.40 -6.63 -3.89
C GLU A 672 -11.43 -8.06 -3.32
N ILE A 673 -11.06 -8.19 -2.05
CA ILE A 673 -10.97 -9.48 -1.35
C ILE A 673 -12.35 -9.89 -0.82
N TYR A 674 -12.75 -11.12 -1.09
CA TYR A 674 -13.98 -11.73 -0.59
C TYR A 674 -13.66 -13.06 0.10
N LEU A 675 -14.25 -13.27 1.27
CA LEU A 675 -13.98 -14.41 2.14
C LEU A 675 -15.22 -15.29 2.27
N GLY A 676 -15.14 -16.54 1.85
CA GLY A 676 -16.22 -17.52 1.94
C GLY A 676 -15.89 -18.61 2.97
N SER A 677 -16.67 -18.70 4.05
CA SER A 677 -16.47 -19.70 5.10
C SER A 677 -17.78 -20.11 5.77
N LEU A 678 -17.75 -21.22 6.51
CA LEU A 678 -18.78 -21.55 7.51
C LEU A 678 -18.54 -20.83 8.85
N SER A 679 -17.37 -20.20 9.07
CA SER A 679 -17.12 -19.32 10.23
C SER A 679 -17.66 -17.89 10.06
N LEU A 680 -18.32 -17.57 8.95
CA LEU A 680 -18.83 -16.20 8.74
C LEU A 680 -19.88 -15.83 9.79
N ALA A 681 -19.71 -14.65 10.40
CA ALA A 681 -20.65 -14.04 11.31
C ALA A 681 -22.06 -13.94 10.68
N GLN A 682 -23.09 -13.90 11.52
CA GLN A 682 -24.48 -13.84 11.05
C GLN A 682 -24.73 -12.55 10.27
N GLY A 683 -24.14 -11.45 10.72
CA GLY A 683 -24.22 -10.11 10.14
C GLY A 683 -23.90 -9.05 11.17
N TYR A 684 -24.17 -7.79 10.83
CA TYR A 684 -24.18 -6.70 11.81
C TYR A 684 -25.49 -6.71 12.59
N LEU A 685 -25.40 -6.58 13.92
CA LEU A 685 -26.53 -6.52 14.82
C LEU A 685 -27.31 -5.22 14.55
N HIS A 686 -28.64 -5.33 14.45
CA HIS A 686 -29.58 -4.24 14.12
C HIS A 686 -29.38 -3.51 12.77
N ASP A 687 -28.24 -3.64 12.09
CA ASP A 687 -27.99 -3.07 10.74
C ASP A 687 -28.15 -4.12 9.62
N ARG A 688 -29.38 -4.24 9.11
CA ARG A 688 -29.71 -5.12 7.98
C ARG A 688 -29.12 -4.63 6.65
N GLU A 689 -28.89 -3.34 6.48
CA GLU A 689 -28.43 -2.76 5.20
C GLU A 689 -26.92 -2.97 5.02
N ALA A 690 -26.11 -2.70 6.05
CA ALA A 690 -24.70 -3.09 6.03
C ALA A 690 -24.55 -4.61 5.96
N THR A 691 -25.41 -5.38 6.61
CA THR A 691 -25.39 -6.85 6.53
C THR A 691 -25.59 -7.31 5.08
N ALA A 692 -26.63 -6.82 4.40
CA ALA A 692 -26.88 -7.19 3.00
C ALA A 692 -25.79 -6.71 2.03
N ARG A 693 -25.10 -5.60 2.34
CA ARG A 693 -23.97 -5.08 1.54
C ARG A 693 -22.67 -5.88 1.69
N HIS A 694 -22.37 -6.36 2.90
CA HIS A 694 -21.10 -7.05 3.18
C HIS A 694 -21.21 -8.57 3.19
N PHE A 695 -22.36 -9.15 3.57
CA PHE A 695 -22.58 -10.61 3.61
C PHE A 695 -23.46 -11.07 2.43
N ILE A 696 -22.85 -11.13 1.26
CA ILE A 696 -23.54 -11.43 -0.01
C ILE A 696 -23.62 -12.94 -0.28
N LYS A 697 -24.48 -13.34 -1.23
CA LYS A 697 -24.49 -14.73 -1.74
C LYS A 697 -23.19 -15.01 -2.50
N ASN A 698 -22.57 -16.17 -2.27
CA ASN A 698 -21.46 -16.61 -3.10
C ASN A 698 -21.97 -17.06 -4.50
N PRO A 699 -21.45 -16.50 -5.61
CA PRO A 699 -21.80 -16.98 -6.95
C PRO A 699 -21.09 -18.28 -7.35
N PHE A 700 -20.12 -18.76 -6.55
CA PHE A 700 -19.27 -19.92 -6.85
C PHE A 700 -19.54 -21.14 -5.95
N SER A 701 -20.27 -20.99 -4.83
CA SER A 701 -20.64 -22.09 -3.93
C SER A 701 -21.90 -21.77 -3.12
N GLU A 702 -22.37 -22.71 -2.29
CA GLU A 702 -23.53 -22.53 -1.41
C GLU A 702 -23.25 -21.68 -0.15
N THR A 703 -22.01 -21.24 0.09
CA THR A 703 -21.70 -20.38 1.24
C THR A 703 -22.12 -18.91 1.00
N ARG A 704 -22.01 -18.07 2.02
CA ARG A 704 -21.97 -16.60 1.83
C ARG A 704 -20.54 -16.16 1.54
N LEU A 705 -20.39 -14.94 1.03
CA LEU A 705 -19.13 -14.20 1.00
C LEU A 705 -19.24 -13.00 1.94
N PHE A 706 -18.19 -12.78 2.73
CA PHE A 706 -17.92 -11.50 3.37
C PHE A 706 -17.05 -10.64 2.45
N LYS A 707 -17.55 -9.46 2.08
CA LYS A 707 -16.82 -8.41 1.36
C LYS A 707 -15.98 -7.62 2.37
N THR A 708 -14.65 -7.68 2.27
CA THR A 708 -13.76 -7.08 3.28
C THR A 708 -13.55 -5.57 3.12
N ASN A 709 -13.80 -5.05 1.91
CA ASN A 709 -13.34 -3.74 1.40
C ASN A 709 -11.82 -3.58 1.30
N GLU A 710 -11.05 -4.66 1.50
CA GLU A 710 -9.61 -4.69 1.25
C GLU A 710 -9.28 -5.11 -0.18
N LEU A 711 -8.13 -4.63 -0.65
CA LEU A 711 -7.56 -4.90 -1.94
C LEU A 711 -6.42 -5.90 -1.83
N GLY A 712 -6.41 -6.84 -2.75
CA GLY A 712 -5.36 -7.83 -2.87
C GLY A 712 -5.21 -8.31 -4.30
N ARG A 713 -4.22 -9.18 -4.52
CA ARG A 713 -4.03 -9.89 -5.79
C ARG A 713 -3.58 -11.32 -5.54
N ILE A 714 -3.94 -12.22 -6.44
CA ILE A 714 -3.45 -13.60 -6.41
C ILE A 714 -2.12 -13.68 -7.14
N LEU A 715 -1.12 -14.29 -6.52
CA LEU A 715 0.20 -14.52 -7.08
C LEU A 715 0.25 -15.87 -7.83
N ASP A 716 1.35 -16.12 -8.56
CA ASP A 716 1.50 -17.29 -9.44
C ASP A 716 1.46 -18.63 -8.69
N ASP A 717 1.94 -18.66 -7.45
CA ASP A 717 1.89 -19.79 -6.52
C ASP A 717 0.47 -20.05 -5.96
N GLY A 718 -0.46 -19.11 -6.11
CA GLY A 718 -1.79 -19.14 -5.50
C GLY A 718 -1.88 -18.47 -4.13
N SER A 719 -0.86 -17.75 -3.69
CA SER A 719 -0.92 -16.92 -2.48
C SER A 719 -1.67 -15.60 -2.74
N LEU A 720 -2.36 -15.10 -1.73
CA LEU A 720 -2.94 -13.76 -1.70
C LEU A 720 -1.87 -12.76 -1.23
N GLN A 721 -1.63 -11.70 -1.99
CA GLN A 721 -0.92 -10.51 -1.50
C GLN A 721 -1.94 -9.43 -1.12
N LEU A 722 -1.88 -8.93 0.12
CA LEU A 722 -2.63 -7.74 0.57
C LEU A 722 -1.96 -6.46 0.04
N ILE A 723 -2.77 -5.53 -0.46
CA ILE A 723 -2.34 -4.26 -1.05
C ILE A 723 -2.78 -3.04 -0.20
N GLY A 724 -3.98 -3.07 0.37
CA GLY A 724 -4.51 -1.96 1.19
C GLY A 724 -6.04 -2.02 1.34
N ALA A 725 -6.69 -0.92 1.74
CA ALA A 725 -8.15 -0.85 1.90
C ALA A 725 -8.79 0.23 1.01
N CYS A 726 -9.89 -0.10 0.32
CA CYS A 726 -10.66 0.85 -0.50
C CYS A 726 -11.28 1.99 0.34
N ASP A 727 -11.63 1.72 1.59
CA ASP A 727 -12.42 2.59 2.46
C ASP A 727 -11.58 3.33 3.51
N ARG A 728 -10.25 3.35 3.33
CA ARG A 728 -9.28 4.00 4.22
C ARG A 728 -9.42 3.54 5.68
N GLN A 729 -9.74 2.27 5.88
CA GLN A 729 -9.56 1.60 7.17
C GLN A 729 -8.12 1.10 7.32
N VAL A 730 -7.58 1.18 8.54
CA VAL A 730 -6.22 0.73 8.88
C VAL A 730 -6.21 -0.07 10.17
N TRP A 731 -5.12 -0.80 10.40
CA TRP A 731 -4.91 -1.60 11.59
C TRP A 731 -3.87 -0.92 12.49
N ILE A 732 -4.24 -0.60 13.73
CA ILE A 732 -3.41 0.11 14.72
C ILE A 732 -3.52 -0.60 16.07
N LYS A 733 -2.40 -1.09 16.61
CA LYS A 733 -2.33 -1.80 17.91
C LYS A 733 -3.30 -2.99 18.00
N GLY A 734 -3.56 -3.67 16.88
CA GLY A 734 -4.51 -4.78 16.79
C GLY A 734 -5.96 -4.37 16.54
N PHE A 735 -6.28 -3.08 16.58
CA PHE A 735 -7.63 -2.56 16.36
C PHE A 735 -7.78 -2.03 14.93
N ARG A 736 -8.89 -2.38 14.27
CA ARG A 736 -9.28 -1.82 12.97
C ARG A 736 -9.89 -0.44 13.21
N VAL A 737 -9.36 0.61 12.56
CA VAL A 737 -9.77 2.01 12.73
C VAL A 737 -10.15 2.62 11.37
N SER A 738 -11.35 3.21 11.28
CA SER A 738 -11.80 3.99 10.13
C SER A 738 -11.27 5.42 10.17
N LEU A 739 -10.33 5.76 9.28
CA LEU A 739 -9.79 7.12 9.18
C LEU A 739 -10.86 8.16 8.81
N PRO A 740 -11.82 7.91 7.89
CA PRO A 740 -12.90 8.85 7.62
C PRO A 740 -13.84 9.14 8.81
N ALA A 741 -14.07 8.15 9.69
CA ALA A 741 -14.88 8.37 10.90
C ALA A 741 -14.15 9.28 11.90
N LEU A 742 -12.83 9.11 12.02
CA LEU A 742 -11.97 9.96 12.83
C LEU A 742 -11.83 11.38 12.25
N GLU A 743 -11.72 11.51 10.92
CA GLU A 743 -11.78 12.82 10.21
C GLU A 743 -13.11 13.53 10.47
N THR A 744 -14.22 12.81 10.42
CA THR A 744 -15.54 13.35 10.77
C THR A 744 -15.57 13.86 12.22
N LYS A 745 -14.99 13.11 13.16
CA LYS A 745 -14.87 13.54 14.57
C LYS A 745 -13.93 14.72 14.78
N LEU A 746 -12.88 14.88 13.97
CA LEU A 746 -12.04 16.07 13.99
C LEU A 746 -12.80 17.31 13.51
N LEU A 747 -13.61 17.18 12.46
CA LEU A 747 -14.43 18.25 11.86
C LEU A 747 -15.63 18.69 12.73
N GLU A 748 -16.00 17.94 13.79
CA GLU A 748 -16.97 18.42 14.78
C GLU A 748 -16.48 19.64 15.56
N ASN A 749 -15.15 19.88 15.60
CA ASN A 749 -14.57 21.08 16.18
C ASN A 749 -14.56 22.25 15.19
N ARG A 750 -15.25 23.35 15.55
CA ARG A 750 -15.35 24.58 14.73
C ARG A 750 -14.02 25.28 14.40
N SER A 751 -12.94 24.98 15.11
CA SER A 751 -11.59 25.49 14.81
C SER A 751 -10.88 24.69 13.71
N VAL A 752 -11.39 23.52 13.34
CA VAL A 752 -10.89 22.68 12.25
C VAL A 752 -11.73 22.95 11.01
N GLU A 753 -11.09 23.40 9.94
CA GLU A 753 -11.75 23.74 8.68
C GLU A 753 -11.74 22.57 7.69
N ASP A 754 -10.63 21.83 7.67
CA ASP A 754 -10.42 20.64 6.85
C ASP A 754 -9.38 19.72 7.52
N CYS A 755 -9.42 18.42 7.26
CA CYS A 755 -8.41 17.51 7.79
C CYS A 755 -8.25 16.22 6.96
N ARG A 756 -7.08 15.60 7.09
CA ARG A 756 -6.79 14.25 6.58
C ARG A 756 -6.02 13.48 7.64
N VAL A 757 -6.44 12.26 7.97
CA VAL A 757 -5.66 11.36 8.82
C VAL A 757 -5.01 10.29 7.96
N LEU A 758 -3.73 10.01 8.18
CA LEU A 758 -2.99 8.92 7.54
C LEU A 758 -2.33 8.04 8.60
N MET A 759 -2.25 6.75 8.33
CA MET A 759 -1.31 5.88 9.03
C MET A 759 0.11 6.14 8.49
N ARG A 760 1.08 6.27 9.39
CA ARG A 760 2.51 6.19 9.08
C ARG A 760 3.13 5.03 9.83
N GLU A 761 3.85 4.19 9.10
CA GLU A 761 4.72 3.17 9.66
C GLU A 761 6.11 3.77 9.92
N THR A 762 6.63 3.59 11.12
CA THR A 762 8.06 3.75 11.43
C THR A 762 8.75 2.38 11.38
N ASP A 763 10.05 2.33 11.66
CA ASP A 763 10.79 1.06 11.74
C ASP A 763 10.28 0.11 12.85
N THR A 764 9.50 0.63 13.81
CA THR A 764 9.11 -0.05 15.06
C THR A 764 7.60 -0.08 15.31
N MET A 765 6.83 0.88 14.79
CA MET A 765 5.40 1.03 15.09
C MET A 765 4.61 1.73 13.97
N ALA A 766 3.33 1.37 13.83
CA ALA A 766 2.36 2.17 13.10
C ALA A 766 1.75 3.25 14.01
N GLN A 767 1.56 4.47 13.49
CA GLN A 767 0.90 5.56 14.20
C GLN A 767 -0.02 6.37 13.29
N LEU A 768 -1.06 6.95 13.89
CA LEU A 768 -2.00 7.85 13.21
C LEU A 768 -1.47 9.29 13.26
N VAL A 769 -1.42 9.94 12.10
CA VAL A 769 -1.01 11.34 11.94
C VAL A 769 -2.16 12.12 11.30
N ALA A 770 -2.67 13.13 12.01
CA ALA A 770 -3.72 14.02 11.51
C ALA A 770 -3.10 15.30 10.94
N TYR A 771 -3.32 15.56 9.66
CA TYR A 771 -3.01 16.83 9.01
C TYR A 771 -4.25 17.71 9.09
N VAL A 772 -4.13 18.90 9.68
CA VAL A 772 -5.28 19.72 10.10
C VAL A 772 -5.14 21.14 9.58
N VAL A 773 -6.16 21.64 8.89
CA VAL A 773 -6.30 23.03 8.48
C VAL A 773 -7.18 23.74 9.52
N SER A 774 -6.74 24.92 9.97
CA SER A 774 -7.41 25.67 11.05
C SER A 774 -7.23 27.17 10.90
N SER A 775 -8.25 27.96 11.23
CA SER A 775 -8.25 29.43 11.13
C SER A 775 -7.36 30.15 12.16
N GLY A 776 -6.68 29.41 13.03
CA GLY A 776 -5.86 29.95 14.12
C GLY A 776 -4.93 28.91 14.73
N GLN A 777 -4.36 29.20 15.90
CA GLN A 777 -3.57 28.19 16.63
C GLN A 777 -4.49 27.14 17.24
N LEU A 778 -4.42 25.91 16.72
CA LEU A 778 -5.07 24.74 17.28
C LEU A 778 -4.33 24.29 18.55
N SER A 779 -5.00 24.27 19.70
CA SER A 779 -4.47 23.67 20.94
C SER A 779 -5.07 22.28 21.18
N LEU A 780 -4.31 21.41 21.87
CA LEU A 780 -4.82 20.08 22.26
C LEU A 780 -6.05 20.18 23.19
N GLU A 781 -6.18 21.27 23.96
CA GLU A 781 -7.36 21.54 24.80
C GLU A 781 -8.62 21.75 23.96
N GLN A 782 -8.51 22.35 22.76
CA GLN A 782 -9.66 22.51 21.87
C GLN A 782 -10.14 21.16 21.32
N LEU A 783 -9.24 20.19 21.15
CA LEU A 783 -9.55 18.83 20.69
C LEU A 783 -10.01 17.90 21.83
N SER A 784 -10.36 18.44 23.01
CA SER A 784 -10.77 17.63 24.17
C SER A 784 -12.00 16.76 23.94
N HIS A 785 -12.87 17.10 22.98
CA HIS A 785 -14.01 16.27 22.59
C HIS A 785 -13.60 14.90 22.02
N LEU A 786 -12.39 14.79 21.47
CA LEU A 786 -11.84 13.50 21.03
C LEU A 786 -11.55 12.56 22.20
N GLN A 787 -11.49 13.02 23.46
CA GLN A 787 -11.33 12.15 24.63
C GLN A 787 -12.54 11.22 24.85
N ALA A 788 -13.65 11.42 24.12
CA ALA A 788 -14.74 10.47 24.02
C ALA A 788 -14.37 9.21 23.20
N LEU A 789 -13.29 9.24 22.41
CA LEU A 789 -12.79 8.11 21.61
C LEU A 789 -11.77 7.27 22.39
N PRO A 790 -11.72 5.94 22.18
CA PRO A 790 -10.64 5.10 22.71
C PRO A 790 -9.25 5.58 22.30
N ALA A 791 -8.28 5.45 23.22
CA ALA A 791 -6.93 6.00 23.04
C ALA A 791 -6.16 5.45 21.82
N TYR A 792 -6.53 4.27 21.29
CA TYR A 792 -5.95 3.71 20.06
C TYR A 792 -6.48 4.35 18.77
N MET A 793 -7.66 5.01 18.82
CA MET A 793 -8.20 5.76 17.68
C MET A 793 -7.61 7.17 17.57
N LEU A 794 -6.91 7.66 18.59
CA LEU A 794 -6.39 9.03 18.61
C LEU A 794 -5.11 9.18 17.78
N PRO A 795 -5.00 10.23 16.94
CA PRO A 795 -3.74 10.62 16.32
C PRO A 795 -2.64 10.88 17.36
N SER A 796 -1.48 10.26 17.16
CA SER A 796 -0.28 10.51 17.95
C SER A 796 0.32 11.89 17.67
N VAL A 797 0.14 12.38 16.44
CA VAL A 797 0.67 13.68 15.99
C VAL A 797 -0.38 14.45 15.18
N TYR A 798 -0.45 15.75 15.44
CA TYR A 798 -1.28 16.70 14.71
C TYR A 798 -0.35 17.68 13.96
N VAL A 799 -0.44 17.69 12.63
CA VAL A 799 0.39 18.52 11.74
C VAL A 799 -0.48 19.67 11.22
N PRO A 800 -0.26 20.92 11.69
CA PRO A 800 -1.02 22.08 11.21
C PRO A 800 -0.59 22.44 9.78
N LEU A 801 -1.57 22.67 8.91
CA LEU A 801 -1.40 23.09 7.52
C LEU A 801 -2.20 24.36 7.22
N SER A 802 -1.75 25.14 6.24
CA SER A 802 -2.52 26.28 5.69
C SER A 802 -3.60 25.84 4.69
N ALA A 803 -3.43 24.68 4.06
CA ALA A 803 -4.39 23.99 3.20
C ALA A 803 -3.96 22.52 3.05
N LEU A 804 -4.89 21.61 2.75
CA LEU A 804 -4.52 20.28 2.28
C LEU A 804 -3.92 20.37 0.86
N PRO A 805 -2.84 19.64 0.54
CA PRO A 805 -2.36 19.53 -0.83
C PRO A 805 -3.40 18.76 -1.66
N LEU A 806 -3.69 19.25 -2.86
CA LEU A 806 -4.63 18.62 -3.77
C LEU A 806 -3.93 18.17 -5.05
N THR A 807 -4.34 17.01 -5.56
CA THR A 807 -4.00 16.54 -6.90
C THR A 807 -4.62 17.43 -7.97
N LEU A 808 -4.20 17.27 -9.23
CA LEU A 808 -4.84 17.93 -10.39
C LEU A 808 -6.33 17.56 -10.57
N THR A 809 -6.82 16.50 -9.91
CA THR A 809 -8.25 16.11 -9.87
C THR A 809 -9.02 16.72 -8.70
N GLY A 810 -8.39 17.53 -7.86
CA GLY A 810 -9.01 18.14 -6.68
C GLY A 810 -9.20 17.19 -5.49
N GLN A 811 -8.54 16.03 -5.50
CA GLN A 811 -8.52 15.08 -4.38
C GLN A 811 -7.33 15.37 -3.46
N VAL A 812 -7.40 15.01 -2.18
CA VAL A 812 -6.26 15.19 -1.26
C VAL A 812 -5.08 14.32 -1.68
N ASP A 813 -3.92 14.94 -1.88
CA ASP A 813 -2.67 14.27 -2.23
C ASP A 813 -2.01 13.68 -0.98
N GLU A 814 -2.33 12.41 -0.71
CA GLU A 814 -1.77 11.68 0.43
C GLU A 814 -0.26 11.41 0.31
N GLU A 815 0.30 11.39 -0.89
CA GLU A 815 1.75 11.21 -1.10
C GLU A 815 2.51 12.51 -0.80
N ALA A 816 1.99 13.66 -1.21
CA ALA A 816 2.50 14.96 -0.75
C ALA A 816 2.45 15.07 0.78
N LEU A 817 1.36 14.61 1.43
CA LEU A 817 1.26 14.57 2.89
C LEU A 817 2.29 13.60 3.53
N LYS A 818 2.51 12.41 2.96
CA LYS A 818 3.54 11.44 3.42
C LYS A 818 4.97 11.99 3.28
N ARG A 819 5.24 12.85 2.30
CA ARG A 819 6.53 13.54 2.12
C ARG A 819 6.78 14.66 3.15
N LEU A 820 5.76 15.13 3.89
CA LEU A 820 5.97 16.15 4.94
C LEU A 820 6.76 15.58 6.12
N PRO A 821 7.63 16.38 6.77
CA PRO A 821 8.28 15.97 8.01
C PRO A 821 7.26 15.91 9.15
N VAL A 822 7.22 14.78 9.85
CA VAL A 822 6.46 14.62 11.09
C VAL A 822 7.47 14.67 12.23
N ILE A 823 7.32 15.65 13.13
CA ILE A 823 8.15 15.76 14.33
C ILE A 823 7.51 14.89 15.40
N ASP A 824 7.99 13.66 15.54
CA ASP A 824 7.60 12.72 16.60
C ASP A 824 8.73 12.52 17.63
N SER A 825 8.40 11.85 18.74
CA SER A 825 9.33 11.54 19.82
C SER A 825 10.56 10.75 19.34
N ASP A 826 10.36 9.87 18.37
CA ASP A 826 11.40 8.95 17.88
C ASP A 826 12.36 9.67 16.94
N LEU A 827 11.89 10.63 16.14
CA LEU A 827 12.76 11.54 15.40
C LEU A 827 13.58 12.38 16.37
N VAL A 828 12.97 12.97 17.41
CA VAL A 828 13.71 13.75 18.42
C VAL A 828 14.74 12.88 19.15
N GLN A 829 14.38 11.68 19.60
CA GLN A 829 15.31 10.76 20.27
C GLN A 829 16.41 10.25 19.35
N ARG A 830 16.13 9.95 18.07
CA ARG A 830 17.16 9.59 17.08
C ARG A 830 18.13 10.75 16.85
N TRP A 831 17.62 11.97 16.71
CA TRP A 831 18.46 13.16 16.58
C TRP A 831 19.28 13.42 17.84
N GLU A 832 18.71 13.29 19.05
CA GLU A 832 19.46 13.38 20.30
C GLU A 832 20.54 12.31 20.43
N ALA A 833 20.23 11.06 20.06
CA ALA A 833 21.19 9.96 20.09
C ALA A 833 22.31 10.16 19.05
N GLN A 834 21.96 10.60 17.84
CA GLN A 834 22.91 10.89 16.77
C GLN A 834 23.83 12.06 17.15
N LEU A 835 23.28 13.15 17.68
CA LEU A 835 24.03 14.29 18.23
C LEU A 835 24.92 13.89 19.41
N ARG A 836 24.50 12.95 20.27
CA ARG A 836 25.33 12.37 21.35
C ARG A 836 26.39 11.39 20.85
N SER A 837 26.29 10.89 19.62
CA SER A 837 27.20 9.87 19.07
C SER A 837 28.32 10.43 18.19
N LEU A 838 28.25 11.70 17.80
CA LEU A 838 29.27 12.37 16.98
C LEU A 838 30.48 12.78 17.85
N PRO A 839 31.70 12.22 17.63
CA PRO A 839 32.84 12.46 18.53
C PRO A 839 33.50 13.83 18.36
N GLU A 840 33.34 14.51 17.22
CA GLU A 840 34.01 15.78 16.89
C GLU A 840 33.05 16.72 16.14
N ILE A 841 32.80 17.92 16.68
CA ILE A 841 32.09 19.02 15.98
C ILE A 841 33.09 19.87 15.16
N ASP A 842 34.18 19.25 14.71
CA ASP A 842 35.25 19.91 13.94
C ASP A 842 35.59 19.12 12.68
N ARG A 843 34.70 19.14 11.68
CA ARG A 843 34.96 19.10 10.21
C ARG A 843 33.68 18.82 9.41
N VAL A 844 33.11 19.86 8.80
CA VAL A 844 32.18 19.71 7.68
C VAL A 844 32.97 19.83 6.38
N ALA A 845 33.02 18.76 5.58
CA ALA A 845 33.65 18.76 4.26
C ALA A 845 32.73 19.39 3.21
N VAL A 846 33.27 20.25 2.35
CA VAL A 846 32.55 20.84 1.21
C VAL A 846 32.78 19.99 -0.03
N VAL A 847 31.71 19.44 -0.61
CA VAL A 847 31.71 18.76 -1.90
C VAL A 847 31.33 19.75 -3.01
N VAL A 848 32.04 19.70 -4.14
CA VAL A 848 31.79 20.51 -5.34
C VAL A 848 31.36 19.61 -6.49
N GLN A 849 30.19 19.87 -7.10
CA GLN A 849 29.99 19.71 -8.55
C GLN A 849 28.72 20.43 -9.07
N GLN A 850 28.53 20.40 -10.39
CA GLN A 850 27.76 21.31 -11.25
C GLN A 850 26.29 20.83 -11.49
N PRO A 851 25.53 21.41 -12.45
CA PRO A 851 24.98 22.76 -12.52
C PRO A 851 23.43 22.73 -12.58
N THR A 852 22.79 23.82 -13.06
CA THR A 852 21.37 23.92 -13.49
C THR A 852 20.27 23.57 -12.47
N GLU A 853 19.68 24.60 -11.85
CA GLU A 853 18.24 24.96 -11.94
C GLU A 853 17.94 26.14 -10.99
N THR A 854 16.88 26.91 -11.26
CA THR A 854 16.46 28.06 -10.44
C THR A 854 15.45 27.64 -9.37
N LEU A 855 15.91 27.51 -8.12
CA LEU A 855 15.05 27.32 -6.95
C LEU A 855 14.76 28.65 -6.20
N PRO A 856 13.61 28.75 -5.51
CA PRO A 856 13.31 29.84 -4.56
C PRO A 856 14.30 29.85 -3.37
N PRO A 857 14.29 30.87 -2.48
CA PRO A 857 15.25 30.97 -1.38
C PRO A 857 15.29 29.71 -0.51
N VAL A 858 16.50 29.17 -0.34
CA VAL A 858 16.79 27.94 0.41
C VAL A 858 16.31 28.08 1.86
N HIS A 859 15.41 27.18 2.28
CA HIS A 859 15.06 26.98 3.67
C HIS A 859 15.98 25.92 4.29
N LEU A 860 16.13 25.92 5.62
CA LEU A 860 16.96 24.94 6.35
C LEU A 860 16.64 23.46 6.01
N ARG A 861 15.42 23.21 5.51
CA ARG A 861 14.90 21.94 4.97
C ARG A 861 15.88 21.24 4.02
N ASP A 862 16.52 21.98 3.12
CA ASP A 862 17.20 21.38 1.95
C ASP A 862 18.64 20.94 2.27
N LEU A 863 19.17 21.31 3.44
CA LEU A 863 20.45 20.83 3.98
C LEU A 863 20.31 19.52 4.80
N LEU A 864 19.08 19.12 5.14
CA LEU A 864 18.81 18.02 6.08
C LEU A 864 18.51 16.67 5.38
N LEU A 865 18.53 16.64 4.04
CA LEU A 865 18.21 15.48 3.21
C LEU A 865 19.39 15.08 2.30
N GLN A 866 20.53 14.73 2.89
CA GLN A 866 21.53 13.91 2.22
C GLN A 866 21.93 12.74 3.13
N ASN A 867 21.54 11.54 2.72
CA ASN A 867 21.86 10.29 3.39
C ASN A 867 23.03 9.62 2.65
N PRO A 868 24.28 9.67 3.16
CA PRO A 868 25.39 8.99 2.51
C PRO A 868 25.25 7.48 2.70
N ASN A 869 25.01 6.79 1.58
CA ASN A 869 24.76 5.35 1.50
C ASN A 869 25.91 4.54 2.15
N PRO A 870 25.65 3.66 3.16
CA PRO A 870 26.70 3.04 3.98
C PRO A 870 27.48 1.89 3.32
N HIS A 871 27.25 1.59 2.03
CA HIS A 871 27.89 0.47 1.33
C HIS A 871 28.52 0.87 -0.01
N ARG A 872 29.72 1.43 0.05
CA ARG A 872 30.73 1.36 -1.02
C ARG A 872 32.14 1.32 -0.40
N GLU A 873 32.87 0.25 -0.67
CA GLU A 873 34.30 0.17 -0.36
C GLU A 873 35.08 1.16 -1.24
N GLU A 874 36.15 1.74 -0.69
CA GLU A 874 36.91 2.82 -1.32
C GLU A 874 37.84 2.32 -2.45
N GLU A 875 37.43 2.44 -3.71
CA GLU A 875 38.38 2.42 -4.82
C GLU A 875 38.99 3.81 -5.05
N LYS A 876 40.32 3.90 -4.92
CA LYS A 876 41.09 5.15 -5.07
C LYS A 876 41.04 5.69 -6.51
N PRO A 877 40.72 6.98 -6.74
CA PRO A 877 40.68 7.56 -8.07
C PRO A 877 42.10 7.70 -8.66
N LYS A 878 42.27 7.27 -9.92
CA LYS A 878 43.46 7.58 -10.72
C LYS A 878 43.32 8.97 -11.35
N LEU A 879 44.40 9.75 -11.35
CA LEU A 879 44.45 11.03 -12.06
C LEU A 879 44.32 10.83 -13.58
N LEU A 880 43.52 11.69 -14.22
CA LEU A 880 43.53 11.93 -15.66
C LEU A 880 43.73 13.43 -15.93
N THR A 881 44.43 13.74 -17.02
CA THR A 881 44.95 15.05 -17.39
C THR A 881 43.93 15.93 -18.13
N PRO A 882 44.09 17.27 -18.14
CA PRO A 882 43.09 18.20 -18.67
C PRO A 882 43.28 18.55 -20.16
N LEU A 883 42.18 18.89 -20.82
CA LEU A 883 42.12 19.55 -22.14
C LEU A 883 40.97 20.61 -22.14
N PRO A 884 40.94 21.58 -23.08
CA PRO A 884 40.92 22.99 -22.66
C PRO A 884 39.64 23.78 -22.94
N GLU A 885 39.68 25.03 -22.50
CA GLU A 885 38.60 26.02 -22.44
C GLU A 885 37.93 26.38 -23.77
N ALA A 886 36.62 26.68 -23.72
CA ALA A 886 35.95 27.50 -24.73
C ALA A 886 34.75 28.32 -24.20
N ARG A 887 34.96 29.65 -24.15
CA ARG A 887 34.00 30.75 -24.38
C ARG A 887 32.91 31.10 -23.34
N GLN A 888 32.78 32.41 -23.14
CA GLN A 888 31.87 33.11 -22.22
C GLN A 888 30.67 33.75 -22.95
N GLN A 889 29.64 34.10 -22.17
CA GLN A 889 28.49 35.02 -22.36
C GLN A 889 27.14 34.29 -22.09
N SER A 890 26.15 34.81 -21.35
CA SER A 890 25.95 36.14 -20.72
C SER A 890 25.09 36.03 -19.43
N GLY A 891 25.23 36.99 -18.50
CA GLY A 891 24.78 36.98 -17.08
C GLY A 891 23.30 36.66 -16.77
N THR A 892 22.92 36.28 -15.53
CA THR A 892 23.27 36.86 -14.20
C THR A 892 22.79 35.91 -13.05
N LYS A 893 23.04 36.03 -11.73
CA LYS A 893 23.96 36.78 -10.82
C LYS A 893 23.90 36.11 -9.41
N LYS A 894 25.01 35.65 -8.80
CA LYS A 894 25.15 35.33 -7.34
C LYS A 894 26.61 35.49 -6.84
N LEU A 895 26.78 35.85 -5.56
CA LEU A 895 28.10 36.05 -4.92
C LEU A 895 28.91 34.75 -4.79
N ALA A 896 30.24 34.86 -4.79
CA ALA A 896 31.18 33.78 -4.47
C ALA A 896 32.10 34.18 -3.30
N VAL A 897 32.28 33.31 -2.32
CA VAL A 897 33.32 33.48 -1.29
C VAL A 897 34.67 33.13 -1.92
N VAL A 898 35.64 34.03 -1.83
CA VAL A 898 36.99 33.78 -2.36
C VAL A 898 37.94 33.29 -1.27
N HIS A 899 37.72 33.70 -0.02
CA HIS A 899 38.63 33.42 1.08
C HIS A 899 37.99 33.72 2.44
N GLY A 900 38.28 32.86 3.42
CA GLY A 900 38.20 33.15 4.84
C GLY A 900 39.46 32.61 5.52
N GLU A 901 40.09 33.40 6.39
CA GLU A 901 41.25 32.95 7.15
C GLU A 901 40.84 31.98 8.26
N SER A 902 41.63 30.93 8.48
CA SER A 902 41.54 30.13 9.70
C SER A 902 41.81 31.03 10.91
N LEU A 903 40.83 31.13 11.81
CA LEU A 903 41.02 31.80 13.09
C LEU A 903 41.69 30.80 14.05
N GLU A 904 43.01 30.93 14.20
CA GLU A 904 43.76 30.18 15.22
C GLU A 904 43.58 30.85 16.59
N PHE A 905 43.15 30.06 17.58
CA PHE A 905 43.00 30.49 18.97
C PHE A 905 44.05 29.78 19.83
N GLU A 906 44.63 30.48 20.82
CA GLU A 906 45.45 29.83 21.85
C GLU A 906 44.61 28.85 22.70
N PRO A 907 45.23 27.87 23.40
CA PRO A 907 44.58 26.60 23.80
C PRO A 907 43.40 26.64 24.79
N ASP A 908 42.91 27.81 25.20
CA ASP A 908 41.63 27.97 25.91
C ASP A 908 40.51 28.30 24.92
N ALA A 909 39.99 27.25 24.28
CA ALA A 909 38.99 27.33 23.22
C ALA A 909 37.68 28.01 23.68
N PRO A 910 37.03 28.82 22.81
CA PRO A 910 35.69 29.34 23.08
C PRO A 910 34.69 28.18 23.09
N LEU A 911 33.96 28.01 24.20
CA LEU A 911 33.02 26.89 24.38
C LEU A 911 31.77 26.98 23.50
N THR A 912 31.51 28.13 22.87
CA THR A 912 30.35 28.34 21.99
C THR A 912 30.70 29.14 20.74
N LEU A 913 29.99 28.90 19.63
CA LEU A 913 30.10 29.68 18.39
C LEU A 913 29.90 31.20 18.62
N ALA A 914 29.03 31.57 19.57
CA ALA A 914 28.81 32.95 19.95
C ALA A 914 30.01 33.59 20.66
N GLU A 915 30.76 32.84 21.47
CA GLU A 915 32.03 33.32 22.06
C GLU A 915 33.17 33.35 21.04
N ALA A 916 33.22 32.39 20.12
CA ALA A 916 34.18 32.39 19.02
C ALA A 916 34.02 33.64 18.14
N LEU A 917 32.79 33.92 17.68
CA LEU A 917 32.47 35.12 16.92
C LEU A 917 32.68 36.41 17.73
N ARG A 918 32.42 36.41 19.05
CA ARG A 918 32.65 37.57 19.93
C ARG A 918 34.13 37.86 20.15
N ARG A 919 34.98 36.83 20.29
CA ARG A 919 36.45 37.00 20.32
C ARG A 919 36.99 37.43 18.96
N ALA A 920 36.51 36.83 17.87
CA ALA A 920 36.92 37.20 16.50
C ALA A 920 36.57 38.66 16.18
N ALA A 921 35.36 39.10 16.51
CA ALA A 921 34.94 40.50 16.44
C ALA A 921 35.86 41.45 17.23
N PHE A 922 36.19 41.10 18.47
CA PHE A 922 36.99 41.96 19.34
C PHE A 922 38.48 42.01 18.95
N GLN A 923 39.06 40.89 18.54
CA GLN A 923 40.49 40.77 18.21
C GLN A 923 40.80 41.16 16.75
N ASN A 924 39.83 41.03 15.85
CA ASN A 924 39.97 41.26 14.42
C ASN A 924 38.80 42.12 13.89
N SER A 925 38.50 43.25 14.53
CA SER A 925 37.36 44.13 14.21
C SER A 925 37.31 44.62 12.76
N ASN A 926 38.46 44.76 12.10
CA ASN A 926 38.57 45.12 10.68
C ASN A 926 38.63 43.90 9.72
N ARG A 927 38.39 42.66 10.19
CA ARG A 927 38.33 41.45 9.35
C ARG A 927 36.92 40.85 9.34
N GLY A 928 36.67 40.06 8.31
CA GLY A 928 35.40 39.40 8.07
C GLY A 928 35.47 38.49 6.85
N ILE A 929 34.38 37.81 6.54
CA ILE A 929 34.31 36.93 5.37
C ILE A 929 34.13 37.81 4.12
N VAL A 930 35.00 37.63 3.12
CA VAL A 930 34.99 38.42 1.88
C VAL A 930 34.21 37.67 0.80
N TYR A 931 33.04 38.21 0.46
CA TYR A 931 32.18 37.74 -0.61
C TYR A 931 32.38 38.62 -1.84
N ILE A 932 32.84 38.03 -2.95
CA ILE A 932 32.95 38.75 -4.22
C ILE A 932 31.62 38.68 -4.96
N ARG A 933 31.05 39.85 -5.26
CA ARG A 933 29.85 40.01 -6.09
C ARG A 933 30.19 39.80 -7.56
N CYS A 934 29.20 39.49 -8.40
CA CYS A 934 29.46 39.21 -9.83
C CYS A 934 30.05 40.39 -10.62
N ASP A 935 29.94 41.62 -10.12
CA ASP A 935 30.58 42.81 -10.66
C ASP A 935 32.05 42.96 -10.24
N ARG A 936 32.59 41.95 -9.53
CA ARG A 936 33.91 41.92 -8.88
C ARG A 936 34.08 42.92 -7.74
N SER A 937 33.00 43.53 -7.24
CA SER A 937 33.05 44.27 -5.98
C SER A 937 33.14 43.31 -4.79
N GLU A 938 33.98 43.65 -3.82
CA GLU A 938 34.14 42.88 -2.60
C GLU A 938 33.15 43.38 -1.54
N PHE A 939 32.41 42.45 -0.93
CA PHE A 939 31.56 42.70 0.22
C PHE A 939 32.12 41.93 1.40
N VAL A 940 32.62 42.67 2.39
CA VAL A 940 33.14 42.08 3.63
C VAL A 940 32.02 42.05 4.67
N GLN A 941 31.61 40.87 5.12
CA GLN A 941 30.76 40.74 6.30
C GLN A 941 31.65 40.59 7.52
N SER A 942 31.76 41.67 8.32
CA SER A 942 32.58 41.67 9.53
C SER A 942 32.14 40.59 10.52
N TYR A 943 33.08 40.12 11.34
CA TYR A 943 32.75 39.18 12.42
C TYR A 943 31.78 39.77 13.46
N GLU A 944 31.73 41.11 13.60
CA GLU A 944 30.72 41.82 14.39
C GLU A 944 29.30 41.65 13.82
N ASN A 945 29.11 41.82 12.50
CA ASN A 945 27.79 41.65 11.88
C ASN A 945 27.31 40.19 11.95
N LEU A 946 28.23 39.22 11.76
CA LEU A 946 27.94 37.79 11.93
C LEU A 946 27.54 37.45 13.38
N LEU A 947 28.16 38.11 14.36
CA LEU A 947 27.83 37.96 15.77
C LEU A 947 26.43 38.51 16.11
N GLU A 948 26.05 39.69 15.61
CA GLU A 948 24.70 40.23 15.81
C GLU A 948 23.62 39.30 15.23
N GLU A 949 23.82 38.80 14.01
CA GLU A 949 22.87 37.92 13.36
C GLU A 949 22.72 36.57 14.09
N ALA A 950 23.83 35.98 14.52
CA ALA A 950 23.81 34.79 15.38
C ALA A 950 23.10 35.04 16.73
N GLN A 951 23.34 36.18 17.38
CA GLN A 951 22.64 36.54 18.62
C GLN A 951 21.13 36.75 18.40
N ARG A 952 20.72 37.32 17.27
CA ARG A 952 19.31 37.51 16.90
C ARG A 952 18.59 36.16 16.73
N ILE A 953 19.26 35.19 16.08
CA ILE A 953 18.74 33.82 15.90
C ILE A 953 18.65 33.10 17.25
N LEU A 954 19.69 33.16 18.09
CA LEU A 954 19.69 32.56 19.43
C LEU A 954 18.61 33.17 20.35
N ALA A 955 18.33 34.47 20.22
CA ALA A 955 17.23 35.13 20.93
C ALA A 955 15.85 34.64 20.44
N GLY A 956 15.69 34.35 19.15
CA GLY A 956 14.51 33.72 18.59
C GLY A 956 14.29 32.30 19.14
N LEU A 957 15.34 31.47 19.14
CA LEU A 957 15.29 30.10 19.66
C LEU A 957 14.97 30.06 21.16
N ARG A 958 15.51 31.00 21.96
CA ARG A 958 15.16 31.11 23.40
C ARG A 958 13.71 31.52 23.64
N LYS A 959 13.08 32.27 22.74
CA LYS A 959 11.63 32.58 22.82
C LYS A 959 10.75 31.37 22.54
N LEU A 960 11.29 30.32 21.90
CA LEU A 960 10.62 29.03 21.68
C LEU A 960 10.84 28.03 22.84
N GLY A 961 11.33 28.49 24.00
CA GLY A 961 11.54 27.67 25.20
C GLY A 961 12.79 26.78 25.17
N LEU A 962 13.52 26.74 24.05
CA LEU A 962 14.74 25.95 23.89
C LEU A 962 15.88 26.52 24.74
N LYS A 963 16.23 25.82 25.82
CA LYS A 963 17.45 26.09 26.59
C LYS A 963 18.65 25.53 25.83
N THR A 964 19.51 26.42 25.35
CA THR A 964 20.86 26.06 24.89
C THR A 964 21.65 25.48 26.08
N SER A 965 21.86 24.16 26.12
CA SER A 965 22.97 23.57 26.88
C SER A 965 24.29 24.07 26.30
N ARG A 966 25.36 24.02 27.11
CA ARG A 966 26.70 24.53 26.76
C ARG A 966 27.17 24.03 25.40
#